data_AF-A0AA38XIR4-F1
#
_entry.id   AF-A0AA38XIR4-F1
#
_cell.length_a   1.000
_cell.length_b   1.000
_cell.length_c   1.000
_cell.angle_alpha   90.00
_cell.angle_beta   90.00
_cell.angle_gamma   90.00
#
_symmetry.space_group_name_H-M   'P 1'
#
loop_
_entity.id
_entity.type
_entity.pdbx_description
1 polymer ?
#
loop_
_entity_poly.entity_id
_entity_poly.type
_entity_poly.pdbx_seq_one_letter_code
_entity_poly.pdbx_strand_id
1 'polypeptide(L)'
;MQDQILQALRQNDAGQAVQLAQAWTRDEPGKAEAHRWLALALQQQGQAEAAMEALQQALQLAPDDAQLHLQHAGLLLALRQFEGADEALLRTTGLDPNAFPAYLMQAHLAVGRNDFDEAQRLSTLASRLEPDHPELLTIDGMVALRRGDADRALALLSAASQALPDDTRVLYALGFAYLGKDMLAFAEQAFRRVLALNPKMSSLHGMVVQLALRQGNVEAAAEAMQQALQQPELDVPPMRRLAGELALRSGQPLQALEHLLPLLESLQGDRQVLQLLLMSWQRLGREDDARARLDDALESNDQLHDLWLARLAVEDVGSAGAVAVVERWMAAMPSHLPALEARMRLHDMAGEHEQGEAIAERITTLEPGRVSGESRRVEGLLQRDPAAAVERVQALIAQAPEGHRADLRTWLGEIQDRAGQPEEALRTWMALQTDQASQRLPLPPQAKAPPSWPEMASIDEATRDSGSAPIFLWGAPGSGVERVATGLAAASPVLRSDRYTANPPDDAFQNYNTLQDLASGVLSPERLVERWREHLPARGLENDTVIDWLLWWDNALLWALRPQLPQGRLLLVLRDPRDMLLDWIAYGAAAPLAMTSMAEASQWLVRSLTQIAALHEEDLYPHVLLRIDDIGNDAHAMADLLGRVFGRPMPPAAQLGAPRLPAGHWRRYRDVMGAAFAQLTPVAVRLGYPEDLVNGAPIDREFAAGDANGFAPDRNPHLAWSGVPDGTRSFLLVCVDPDVPTVPETVGRDDMSVPRDQPRCDFVHWVMADIPASVQEIAAGSCSDGFVVKGKTAPAGPAGSRQGLNDFTGWFAGNPDMAGDYLGYDGPYPPFNDERVHRYFFRVFALDVATLSLPGRFTAADAYRAMHGHVLAEAALHGTYTLNPALA
;
A
#
# COMPACT_ATOMS: atom_id res chain seq x y z
N MET A 1 28.25 56.34 -53.15
CA MET A 1 29.07 55.90 -52.00
C MET A 1 28.42 54.72 -51.30
N GLN A 2 27.18 54.85 -50.84
CA GLN A 2 26.39 53.76 -50.24
C GLN A 2 26.42 52.43 -51.00
N ASP A 3 26.11 52.42 -52.31
CA ASP A 3 26.09 51.17 -53.10
C ASP A 3 27.46 50.47 -53.15
N GLN A 4 28.55 51.23 -53.12
CA GLN A 4 29.91 50.69 -53.13
C GLN A 4 30.25 50.06 -51.77
N ILE A 5 29.84 50.68 -50.67
CA ILE A 5 29.98 50.11 -49.32
C ILE A 5 29.14 48.84 -49.20
N LEU A 6 27.88 48.88 -49.64
CA LEU A 6 26.98 47.72 -49.63
C LEU A 6 27.56 46.55 -50.45
N GLN A 7 28.16 46.83 -51.61
CA GLN A 7 28.80 45.82 -52.44
C GLN A 7 30.01 45.19 -51.73
N ALA A 8 30.85 45.99 -51.07
CA ALA A 8 32.00 45.49 -50.30
C ALA A 8 31.55 44.61 -49.11
N LEU A 9 30.53 45.04 -48.37
CA LEU A 9 29.95 44.26 -47.26
C LEU A 9 29.37 42.93 -47.74
N ARG A 10 28.68 42.91 -48.89
CA ARG A 10 28.15 41.69 -49.52
C ARG A 10 29.24 40.72 -49.98
N GLN A 11 30.40 41.24 -50.37
CA GLN A 11 31.57 40.43 -50.73
C GLN A 11 32.39 39.99 -49.50
N ASN A 12 31.94 40.33 -48.29
CA ASN A 12 32.65 40.11 -47.03
C ASN A 12 34.02 40.80 -46.97
N ASP A 13 34.24 41.86 -47.77
CA ASP A 13 35.43 42.71 -47.70
C ASP A 13 35.17 43.87 -46.73
N ALA A 14 35.20 43.55 -45.44
CA ALA A 14 34.98 44.51 -44.37
C ALA A 14 36.05 45.62 -44.36
N GLY A 15 37.27 45.32 -44.80
CA GLY A 15 38.36 46.29 -44.87
C GLY A 15 38.08 47.38 -45.90
N GLN A 16 37.66 47.00 -47.10
CA GLN A 16 37.26 47.95 -48.15
C GLN A 16 36.01 48.74 -47.76
N ALA A 17 35.03 48.08 -47.13
CA ALA A 17 33.80 48.74 -46.67
C ALA A 17 34.09 49.84 -45.64
N VAL A 18 34.98 49.59 -44.67
CA VAL A 18 35.40 50.58 -43.68
C VAL A 18 36.12 51.76 -44.35
N GLN A 19 37.03 51.51 -45.30
CA GLN A 19 37.74 52.59 -46.00
C GLN A 19 36.79 53.51 -46.78
N LEU A 20 35.82 52.93 -47.50
CA LEU A 20 34.81 53.68 -48.25
C LEU A 20 33.88 54.48 -47.31
N ALA A 21 33.48 53.89 -46.19
CA ALA A 21 32.66 54.57 -45.19
C ALA A 21 33.42 55.70 -44.47
N GLN A 22 34.71 55.51 -44.15
CA GLN A 22 35.59 56.56 -43.59
C GLN A 22 35.88 57.70 -44.57
N ALA A 23 35.93 57.40 -45.88
CA ALA A 23 36.01 58.45 -46.89
C ALA A 23 34.71 59.27 -46.91
N TRP A 24 33.56 58.58 -46.85
CA TRP A 24 32.26 59.25 -46.82
C TRP A 24 32.07 60.15 -45.59
N THR A 25 32.43 59.67 -44.40
CA THR A 25 32.33 60.47 -43.16
C THR A 25 33.29 61.67 -43.15
N ARG A 26 34.43 61.60 -43.85
CA ARG A 26 35.34 62.74 -44.01
C ARG A 26 34.80 63.78 -45.00
N ASP A 27 34.26 63.33 -46.12
CA ASP A 27 33.74 64.22 -47.16
C ASP A 27 32.42 64.89 -46.72
N GLU A 28 31.62 64.19 -45.91
CA GLU A 28 30.29 64.64 -45.47
C GLU A 28 30.04 64.34 -43.97
N PRO A 29 30.75 65.00 -43.04
CA PRO A 29 30.71 64.67 -41.61
C PRO A 29 29.36 64.89 -40.92
N GLY A 30 28.49 65.73 -41.51
CA GLY A 30 27.15 66.01 -40.99
C GLY A 30 26.06 65.03 -41.46
N LYS A 31 26.38 64.02 -42.28
CA LYS A 31 25.39 63.02 -42.72
C LYS A 31 25.39 61.81 -41.78
N ALA A 32 24.28 61.63 -41.05
CA ALA A 32 24.07 60.49 -40.16
C ALA A 32 24.23 59.13 -40.89
N GLU A 33 23.78 59.06 -42.15
CA GLU A 33 23.88 57.85 -42.97
C GLU A 33 25.33 57.41 -43.22
N ALA A 34 26.27 58.35 -43.39
CA ALA A 34 27.69 58.02 -43.58
C ALA A 34 28.28 57.35 -42.33
N HIS A 35 27.95 57.87 -41.15
CA HIS A 35 28.36 57.30 -39.85
C HIS A 35 27.69 55.96 -39.57
N ARG A 36 26.43 55.78 -39.98
CA ARG A 36 25.71 54.50 -39.91
C ARG A 36 26.42 53.40 -40.70
N TRP A 37 26.80 53.68 -41.95
CA TRP A 37 27.52 52.71 -42.78
C TRP A 37 28.92 52.40 -42.25
N LEU A 38 29.57 53.38 -41.62
CA LEU A 38 30.84 53.16 -40.92
C LEU A 38 30.68 52.22 -39.74
N ALA A 39 29.65 52.42 -38.91
CA ALA A 39 29.36 51.54 -37.78
C ALA A 39 29.12 50.08 -38.23
N LEU A 40 28.32 49.89 -39.29
CA LEU A 40 28.01 48.56 -39.82
C LEU A 40 29.26 47.85 -40.37
N ALA A 41 30.12 48.60 -41.07
CA ALA A 41 31.37 48.06 -41.60
C ALA A 41 32.37 47.70 -40.50
N LEU A 42 32.51 48.53 -39.46
CA LEU A 42 33.34 48.27 -38.29
C LEU A 42 32.83 47.06 -37.49
N GLN A 43 31.52 46.92 -37.36
CA GLN A 43 30.88 45.76 -36.72
C GLN A 43 31.21 44.46 -37.47
N GLN A 44 31.11 44.44 -38.80
CA GLN A 44 31.49 43.27 -39.61
C GLN A 44 32.99 42.95 -39.51
N GLN A 45 33.83 43.96 -39.28
CA GLN A 45 35.26 43.79 -39.04
C GLN A 45 35.60 43.32 -37.60
N GLY A 46 34.60 43.19 -36.71
CA GLY A 46 34.79 42.81 -35.31
C GLY A 46 35.27 43.94 -34.40
N GLN A 47 35.28 45.19 -34.87
CA GLN A 47 35.69 46.37 -34.07
C GLN A 47 34.46 46.99 -33.38
N ALA A 48 33.91 46.29 -32.40
CA ALA A 48 32.63 46.63 -31.78
C ALA A 48 32.62 47.98 -31.04
N GLU A 49 33.74 48.36 -30.41
CA GLU A 49 33.88 49.65 -29.71
C GLU A 49 33.90 50.83 -30.70
N ALA A 50 34.69 50.72 -31.77
CA ALA A 50 34.73 51.73 -32.82
C ALA A 50 33.40 51.81 -33.59
N ALA A 51 32.71 50.68 -33.78
CA ALA A 51 31.37 50.64 -34.33
C ALA A 51 30.36 51.39 -33.43
N MET A 52 30.51 51.28 -32.11
CA MET A 52 29.67 51.98 -31.14
C MET A 52 29.86 53.48 -31.22
N GLU A 53 31.10 53.96 -31.27
CA GLU A 53 31.40 55.39 -31.43
C GLU A 53 30.80 55.96 -32.72
N ALA A 54 31.00 55.27 -33.86
CA ALA A 54 30.44 55.70 -35.14
C ALA A 54 28.90 55.73 -35.11
N LEU A 55 28.27 54.76 -34.47
CA LEU A 55 26.81 54.71 -34.35
C LEU A 55 26.26 55.79 -33.43
N GLN A 56 26.95 56.12 -32.34
CA GLN A 56 26.61 57.24 -31.47
C GLN A 56 26.71 58.58 -32.21
N GLN A 57 27.72 58.76 -33.08
CA GLN A 57 27.79 59.94 -33.95
C GLN A 57 26.60 60.02 -34.92
N ALA A 58 26.19 58.88 -35.50
CA ALA A 58 24.99 58.83 -36.34
C ALA A 58 23.73 59.24 -35.56
N LEU A 59 23.57 58.74 -34.33
CA LEU A 59 22.45 59.08 -33.44
C LEU A 59 22.46 60.54 -32.96
N GLN A 60 23.64 61.15 -32.78
CA GLN A 60 23.73 62.59 -32.47
C GLN A 60 23.24 63.46 -33.63
N LEU A 61 23.48 63.02 -34.87
CA LEU A 61 23.06 63.73 -36.08
C LEU A 61 21.59 63.48 -36.44
N ALA A 62 21.04 62.32 -36.08
CA ALA A 62 19.66 61.93 -36.33
C ALA A 62 19.06 61.17 -35.12
N PRO A 63 18.70 61.88 -34.03
CA PRO A 63 18.26 61.26 -32.77
C PRO A 63 16.89 60.56 -32.86
N ASP A 64 16.06 60.93 -33.85
CA ASP A 64 14.72 60.39 -34.05
C ASP A 64 14.66 59.32 -35.17
N ASP A 65 15.81 58.81 -35.63
CA ASP A 65 15.88 57.72 -36.60
C ASP A 65 15.74 56.35 -35.92
N ALA A 66 14.58 55.73 -36.08
CA ALA A 66 14.28 54.41 -35.50
C ALA A 66 15.28 53.32 -35.93
N GLN A 67 15.77 53.37 -37.17
CA GLN A 67 16.69 52.35 -37.69
C GLN A 67 18.07 52.44 -37.05
N LEU A 68 18.51 53.65 -36.66
CA LEU A 68 19.75 53.84 -35.90
C LEU A 68 19.62 53.28 -34.48
N HIS A 69 18.48 53.50 -33.82
CA HIS A 69 18.20 52.91 -32.50
C HIS A 69 18.14 51.38 -32.57
N LEU A 70 17.57 50.79 -33.63
CA LEU A 70 17.53 49.34 -33.82
C LEU A 70 18.94 48.75 -33.97
N GLN A 71 19.79 49.40 -34.77
CA GLN A 71 21.18 48.99 -34.94
C GLN A 71 21.98 49.15 -33.64
N HIS A 72 21.67 50.19 -32.86
CA HIS A 72 22.29 50.43 -31.55
C HIS A 72 21.93 49.32 -30.57
N ALA A 73 20.66 48.93 -30.51
CA ALA A 73 20.24 47.76 -29.74
C ALA A 73 21.00 46.49 -30.15
N GLY A 74 21.12 46.22 -31.45
CA GLY A 74 21.84 45.05 -31.96
C GLY A 74 23.30 45.00 -31.53
N LEU A 75 23.99 46.14 -31.59
CA LEU A 75 25.39 46.25 -31.16
C LEU A 75 25.54 46.12 -29.63
N LEU A 76 24.63 46.72 -28.86
CA LEU A 76 24.59 46.57 -27.40
C LEU A 76 24.39 45.11 -26.98
N LEU A 77 23.53 44.37 -27.66
CA LEU A 77 23.35 42.93 -27.42
C LEU A 77 24.61 42.11 -27.74
N ALA A 78 25.31 42.42 -28.84
CA ALA A 78 26.58 41.79 -29.16
C ALA A 78 27.65 42.04 -28.07
N LEU A 79 27.61 43.23 -27.44
CA LEU A 79 28.45 43.62 -26.30
C LEU A 79 27.91 43.15 -24.93
N ARG A 80 26.80 42.39 -24.89
CA ARG A 80 26.12 41.91 -23.67
C ARG A 80 25.61 43.03 -22.74
N GLN A 81 25.32 44.21 -23.28
CA GLN A 81 24.78 45.37 -22.56
C GLN A 81 23.24 45.38 -22.67
N PHE A 82 22.57 44.52 -21.90
CA PHE A 82 21.13 44.25 -22.06
C PHE A 82 20.22 45.42 -21.70
N GLU A 83 20.57 46.22 -20.67
CA GLU A 83 19.74 47.35 -20.21
C GLU A 83 19.70 48.47 -21.27
N GLY A 84 20.86 48.86 -21.80
CA GLY A 84 20.91 49.82 -22.89
C GLY A 84 20.22 49.31 -24.16
N ALA A 85 20.29 48.01 -24.43
CA ALA A 85 19.60 47.41 -25.57
C ALA A 85 18.07 47.54 -25.44
N ASP A 86 17.50 47.35 -24.25
CA ASP A 86 16.07 47.55 -24.02
C ASP A 86 15.65 49.00 -24.27
N GLU A 87 16.42 49.97 -23.76
CA GLU A 87 16.14 51.40 -23.98
C GLU A 87 16.15 51.74 -25.47
N ALA A 88 17.14 51.23 -26.21
CA ALA A 88 17.24 51.43 -27.66
C ALA A 88 16.10 50.73 -28.42
N LEU A 89 15.66 49.54 -28.02
CA LEU A 89 14.52 48.84 -28.63
C LEU A 89 13.18 49.54 -28.33
N LEU A 90 13.00 50.07 -27.12
CA LEU A 90 11.85 50.88 -26.75
C LEU A 90 11.80 52.19 -27.54
N ARG A 91 12.96 52.84 -27.74
CA ARG A 91 13.06 54.02 -28.61
C ARG A 91 12.73 53.67 -30.06
N THR A 92 13.22 52.54 -30.56
CA THR A 92 12.92 52.06 -31.92
C THR A 92 11.41 51.90 -32.12
N THR A 93 10.74 51.15 -31.25
CA THR A 93 9.29 50.89 -31.37
C THR A 93 8.42 52.12 -31.08
N GLY A 94 8.93 53.07 -30.28
CA GLY A 94 8.27 54.37 -30.06
C GLY A 94 8.36 55.32 -31.26
N LEU A 95 9.44 55.26 -32.03
CA LEU A 95 9.64 56.06 -33.25
C LEU A 95 9.02 55.39 -34.48
N ASP A 96 9.12 54.06 -34.59
CA ASP A 96 8.50 53.25 -35.64
C ASP A 96 7.75 52.05 -35.03
N PRO A 97 6.43 52.16 -34.86
CA PRO A 97 5.59 51.06 -34.37
C PRO A 97 5.56 49.83 -35.30
N ASN A 98 6.02 49.93 -36.55
CA ASN A 98 6.06 48.84 -37.52
C ASN A 98 7.46 48.19 -37.62
N ALA A 99 8.38 48.54 -36.72
CA ALA A 99 9.73 47.95 -36.67
C ALA A 99 9.70 46.49 -36.17
N PHE A 100 9.30 45.57 -37.05
CA PHE A 100 9.19 44.14 -36.74
C PHE A 100 10.44 43.52 -36.09
N PRO A 101 11.68 43.79 -36.56
CA PRO A 101 12.88 43.24 -35.91
C PRO A 101 13.06 43.67 -34.46
N ALA A 102 12.56 44.85 -34.07
CA ALA A 102 12.63 45.34 -32.70
C ALA A 102 11.79 44.47 -31.76
N TYR A 103 10.56 44.12 -32.17
CA TYR A 103 9.69 43.23 -31.39
C TYR A 103 10.27 41.83 -31.27
N LEU A 104 10.89 41.27 -32.31
CA LEU A 104 11.56 39.97 -32.23
C LEU A 104 12.73 39.98 -31.25
N MET A 105 13.57 41.02 -31.28
CA MET A 105 14.69 41.16 -30.35
C MET A 105 14.21 41.30 -28.90
N GLN A 106 13.17 42.11 -28.66
CA GLN A 106 12.55 42.24 -27.33
C GLN A 106 11.95 40.91 -26.85
N ALA A 107 11.25 40.19 -27.73
CA ALA A 107 10.61 38.92 -27.38
C ALA A 107 11.66 37.84 -27.03
N HIS A 108 12.78 37.78 -27.76
CA HIS A 108 13.89 36.89 -27.42
C HIS A 108 14.55 37.27 -26.08
N LEU A 109 14.70 38.56 -25.77
CA LEU A 109 15.19 39.00 -24.47
C LEU A 109 14.24 38.59 -23.34
N ALA A 110 12.93 38.72 -23.54
CA ALA A 110 11.91 38.27 -22.60
C ALA A 110 11.99 36.75 -22.36
N VAL A 111 12.09 35.94 -23.42
CA VAL A 111 12.33 34.49 -23.31
C VAL A 111 13.61 34.18 -22.52
N GLY A 112 14.72 34.87 -22.80
CA GLY A 112 15.99 34.70 -22.07
C GLY A 112 15.90 35.06 -20.59
N ARG A 113 15.01 35.98 -20.22
CA ARG A 113 14.71 36.37 -18.82
C ARG A 113 13.68 35.47 -18.14
N ASN A 114 13.18 34.44 -18.83
CA ASN A 114 12.03 33.63 -18.42
C ASN A 114 10.72 34.42 -18.24
N ASP A 115 10.57 35.58 -18.87
CA ASP A 115 9.33 36.37 -18.90
C ASP A 115 8.49 35.98 -20.12
N PHE A 116 7.80 34.83 -20.01
CA PHE A 116 7.04 34.25 -21.12
C PHE A 116 5.74 35.00 -21.43
N ASP A 117 5.21 35.76 -20.48
CA ASP A 117 4.01 36.56 -20.70
C ASP A 117 4.33 37.81 -21.52
N GLU A 118 5.45 38.48 -21.21
CA GLU A 118 5.93 39.58 -22.03
C GLU A 118 6.39 39.10 -23.42
N ALA A 119 7.06 37.95 -23.49
CA ALA A 119 7.41 37.33 -24.78
C ALA A 119 6.15 37.05 -25.63
N GLN A 120 5.07 36.54 -25.03
CA GLN A 120 3.81 36.31 -25.74
C GLN A 120 3.16 37.62 -26.19
N ARG A 121 3.20 38.67 -25.36
CA ARG A 121 2.64 39.99 -25.70
C ARG A 121 3.38 40.59 -26.90
N LEU A 122 4.71 40.59 -26.85
CA LEU A 122 5.58 41.09 -27.92
C LEU A 122 5.43 40.26 -29.20
N SER A 123 5.36 38.94 -29.08
CA SER A 123 5.08 38.04 -30.20
C SER A 123 3.73 38.36 -30.85
N THR A 124 2.68 38.60 -30.05
CA THR A 124 1.35 38.97 -30.55
C THR A 124 1.38 40.31 -31.32
N LEU A 125 2.20 41.26 -30.89
CA LEU A 125 2.38 42.53 -31.61
C LEU A 125 3.14 42.31 -32.92
N ALA A 126 4.23 41.55 -32.89
CA ALA A 126 5.03 41.21 -34.06
C ALA A 126 4.21 40.42 -35.11
N SER A 127 3.32 39.52 -34.67
CA SER A 127 2.42 38.74 -35.52
C SER A 127 1.46 39.61 -36.35
N ARG A 128 1.11 40.81 -35.88
CA ARG A 128 0.27 41.75 -36.66
C ARG A 128 1.00 42.32 -37.87
N LEU A 129 2.33 42.32 -37.84
CA LEU A 129 3.19 42.81 -38.91
C LEU A 129 3.54 41.66 -39.87
N GLU A 130 4.05 40.56 -39.32
CA GLU A 130 4.45 39.37 -40.08
C GLU A 130 3.98 38.07 -39.38
N PRO A 131 2.77 37.57 -39.70
CA PRO A 131 2.13 36.46 -38.98
C PRO A 131 2.87 35.11 -39.06
N ASP A 132 3.58 34.84 -40.17
CA ASP A 132 4.19 33.54 -40.47
C ASP A 132 5.73 33.58 -40.44
N HIS A 133 6.31 34.60 -39.79
CA HIS A 133 7.77 34.72 -39.74
C HIS A 133 8.39 33.56 -38.92
N PRO A 134 9.40 32.82 -39.43
CA PRO A 134 9.94 31.63 -38.75
C PRO A 134 10.48 31.88 -37.33
N GLU A 135 11.09 33.04 -37.08
CA GLU A 135 11.57 33.39 -35.74
C GLU A 135 10.42 33.65 -34.75
N LEU A 136 9.28 34.15 -35.25
CA LEU A 136 8.08 34.36 -34.45
C LEU A 136 7.46 33.02 -34.04
N LEU A 137 7.34 32.10 -35.01
CA LEU A 137 6.90 30.73 -34.77
C LEU A 137 7.80 30.03 -33.73
N THR A 138 9.10 30.34 -33.74
CA THR A 138 10.07 29.82 -32.76
C THR A 138 9.78 30.33 -31.35
N ILE A 139 9.54 31.63 -31.19
CA ILE A 139 9.21 32.26 -29.91
C ILE A 139 7.88 31.70 -29.36
N ASP A 140 6.82 31.69 -30.18
CA ASP A 140 5.52 31.15 -29.76
C ASP A 140 5.60 29.67 -29.41
N GLY A 141 6.41 28.90 -30.15
CA GLY A 141 6.70 27.50 -29.83
C GLY A 141 7.37 27.32 -28.47
N MET A 142 8.38 28.15 -28.14
CA MET A 142 9.04 28.14 -26.83
C MET A 142 8.07 28.54 -25.70
N VAL A 143 7.20 29.53 -25.93
CA VAL A 143 6.15 29.91 -24.98
C VAL A 143 5.16 28.77 -24.75
N ALA A 144 4.74 28.07 -25.81
CA ALA A 144 3.85 26.92 -25.73
C ALA A 144 4.46 25.77 -24.91
N LEU A 145 5.76 25.47 -25.09
CA LEU A 145 6.48 24.48 -24.28
C LEU A 145 6.43 24.80 -22.79
N ARG A 146 6.64 26.07 -22.42
CA ARG A 146 6.61 26.49 -21.02
C ARG A 146 5.23 26.46 -20.40
N ARG A 147 4.18 26.54 -21.21
CA ARG A 147 2.78 26.37 -20.79
C ARG A 147 2.32 24.91 -20.78
N GLY A 148 3.18 23.96 -21.14
CA GLY A 148 2.86 22.54 -21.18
C GLY A 148 2.05 22.12 -22.41
N ASP A 149 1.87 23.01 -23.40
CA ASP A 149 1.15 22.72 -24.64
C ASP A 149 2.12 22.16 -25.69
N ALA A 150 2.46 20.88 -25.54
CA ALA A 150 3.42 20.19 -26.39
C ALA A 150 2.92 20.04 -27.85
N ASP A 151 1.60 19.92 -28.05
CA ASP A 151 0.99 19.80 -29.38
C ASP A 151 1.16 21.09 -30.20
N ARG A 152 0.80 22.23 -29.60
CA ARG A 152 0.99 23.52 -30.24
C ARG A 152 2.47 23.84 -30.45
N ALA A 153 3.31 23.54 -29.47
CA ALA A 153 4.75 23.72 -29.58
C ALA A 153 5.33 22.95 -30.77
N LEU A 154 4.97 21.67 -30.90
CA LEU A 154 5.45 20.82 -31.99
C LEU A 154 5.03 21.37 -33.35
N ALA A 155 3.77 21.81 -33.51
CA ALA A 155 3.28 22.36 -34.77
C ALA A 155 4.05 23.62 -35.19
N LEU A 156 4.19 24.59 -34.26
CA LEU A 156 4.87 25.86 -34.52
C LEU A 156 6.36 25.68 -34.80
N LEU A 157 7.05 24.88 -34.00
CA LEU A 157 8.49 24.62 -34.14
C LEU A 157 8.81 23.78 -35.37
N SER A 158 7.92 22.87 -35.78
CA SER A 158 8.07 22.13 -37.05
C SER A 158 7.98 23.07 -38.24
N ALA A 159 7.02 24.00 -38.23
CA ALA A 159 6.91 25.01 -39.28
C ALA A 159 8.14 25.95 -39.31
N ALA A 160 8.61 26.40 -38.15
CA ALA A 160 9.84 27.18 -38.04
C ALA A 160 11.06 26.41 -38.60
N SER A 161 11.18 25.12 -38.28
CA SER A 161 12.28 24.27 -38.73
C SER A 161 12.30 24.00 -40.24
N GLN A 162 11.15 24.11 -40.93
CA GLN A 162 11.12 24.00 -42.40
C GLN A 162 11.80 25.20 -43.07
N ALA A 163 11.64 26.40 -42.49
CA ALA A 163 12.25 27.62 -43.00
C ALA A 163 13.69 27.83 -42.47
N LEU A 164 13.98 27.36 -41.25
CA LEU A 164 15.26 27.49 -40.57
C LEU A 164 15.81 26.11 -40.12
N PRO A 165 16.19 25.22 -41.06
CA PRO A 165 16.50 23.82 -40.76
C PRO A 165 17.75 23.58 -39.91
N ASP A 166 18.70 24.52 -39.90
CA ASP A 166 19.96 24.43 -39.15
C ASP A 166 20.06 25.50 -38.03
N ASP A 167 18.96 26.17 -37.69
CA ASP A 167 18.97 27.08 -36.55
C ASP A 167 18.96 26.29 -35.22
N THR A 168 20.06 26.40 -34.48
CA THR A 168 20.26 25.68 -33.21
C THR A 168 19.18 25.95 -32.16
N ARG A 169 18.56 27.15 -32.15
CA ARG A 169 17.50 27.52 -31.20
C ARG A 169 16.21 26.79 -31.53
N VAL A 170 15.88 26.72 -32.81
CA VAL A 170 14.70 26.00 -33.32
C VAL A 170 14.84 24.51 -33.03
N LEU A 171 15.97 23.91 -33.41
CA LEU A 171 16.24 22.49 -33.18
C LEU A 171 16.25 22.13 -31.68
N TYR A 172 16.79 23.01 -30.83
CA TYR A 172 16.78 22.82 -29.38
C TYR A 172 15.36 22.80 -28.83
N ALA A 173 14.54 23.81 -29.17
CA ALA A 173 13.15 23.86 -28.74
C ALA A 173 12.33 22.69 -29.31
N LEU A 174 12.55 22.33 -30.57
CA LEU A 174 11.88 21.20 -31.21
C LEU A 174 12.21 19.87 -30.51
N GLY A 175 13.46 19.69 -30.04
CA GLY A 175 13.85 18.56 -29.20
C GLY A 175 12.99 18.44 -27.94
N PHE A 176 12.74 19.54 -27.23
CA PHE A 176 11.84 19.55 -26.07
C PHE A 176 10.37 19.35 -26.43
N ALA A 177 9.92 19.82 -27.60
CA ALA A 177 8.57 19.54 -28.08
C ALA A 177 8.35 18.04 -28.32
N TYR A 178 9.32 17.37 -28.93
CA TYR A 178 9.30 15.92 -29.07
C TYR A 178 9.29 15.22 -27.71
N LEU A 179 10.04 15.70 -26.72
CA LEU A 179 9.98 15.15 -25.36
C LEU A 179 8.61 15.30 -24.70
N GLY A 180 7.96 16.47 -24.86
CA GLY A 180 6.60 16.69 -24.33
C GLY A 180 5.55 15.77 -24.96
N LYS A 181 5.82 15.24 -26.16
CA LYS A 181 4.99 14.25 -26.87
C LYS A 181 5.47 12.80 -26.71
N ASP A 182 6.47 12.56 -25.86
CA ASP A 182 7.14 11.27 -25.65
C ASP A 182 7.74 10.65 -26.93
N MET A 183 8.07 11.49 -27.91
CA MET A 183 8.70 11.10 -29.18
C MET A 183 10.23 11.03 -29.04
N LEU A 184 10.72 10.09 -28.24
CA LEU A 184 12.11 10.06 -27.75
C LEU A 184 13.18 10.03 -28.86
N ALA A 185 12.98 9.24 -29.91
CA ALA A 185 13.94 9.13 -31.02
C ALA A 185 14.12 10.45 -31.78
N PHE A 186 13.00 11.18 -32.00
CA PHE A 186 13.02 12.48 -32.67
C PHE A 186 13.67 13.55 -31.79
N ALA A 187 13.41 13.52 -30.47
CA ALA A 187 14.07 14.39 -29.52
C ALA A 187 15.59 14.17 -29.51
N GLU A 188 16.02 12.92 -29.45
CA GLU A 188 17.44 12.55 -29.48
C GLU A 188 18.11 13.04 -30.78
N GLN A 189 17.49 12.82 -31.93
CA GLN A 189 18.01 13.27 -33.22
C GLN A 189 18.14 14.80 -33.28
N ALA A 190 17.14 15.54 -32.78
CA ALA A 190 17.17 16.99 -32.71
C ALA A 190 18.34 17.48 -31.84
N PHE A 191 18.53 16.92 -30.64
CA PHE A 191 19.65 17.29 -29.77
C PHE A 191 21.02 16.89 -30.32
N ARG A 192 21.14 15.73 -30.99
CA ARG A 192 22.38 15.34 -31.69
C ARG A 192 22.70 16.33 -32.81
N ARG A 193 21.71 16.81 -33.57
CA ARG A 193 21.92 17.83 -34.60
C ARG A 193 22.39 19.15 -33.99
N VAL A 194 21.80 19.54 -32.86
CA VAL A 194 22.23 20.72 -32.11
C VAL A 194 23.69 20.59 -31.66
N LEU A 195 24.09 19.44 -31.12
CA LEU A 195 25.48 19.19 -30.70
C LEU A 195 26.47 19.18 -31.88
N ALA A 196 26.05 18.71 -33.06
CA ALA A 196 26.88 18.78 -34.27
C ALA A 196 27.13 20.23 -34.74
N LEU A 197 26.16 21.13 -34.54
CA LEU A 197 26.24 22.53 -34.91
C LEU A 197 26.90 23.40 -33.83
N ASN A 198 26.72 23.05 -32.55
CA ASN A 198 27.31 23.72 -31.40
C ASN A 198 27.79 22.69 -30.35
N PRO A 199 29.01 22.16 -30.50
CA PRO A 199 29.55 21.14 -29.61
C PRO A 199 29.74 21.58 -28.15
N LYS A 200 29.68 22.89 -27.86
CA LYS A 200 29.97 23.43 -26.52
C LYS A 200 28.79 23.35 -25.54
N MET A 201 27.63 22.81 -25.96
CA MET A 201 26.45 22.69 -25.09
C MET A 201 26.48 21.40 -24.26
N SER A 202 27.35 21.40 -23.24
CA SER A 202 27.62 20.27 -22.35
C SER A 202 26.39 19.61 -21.71
N SER A 203 25.34 20.38 -21.43
CA SER A 203 24.10 19.87 -20.80
C SER A 203 23.32 18.89 -21.69
N LEU A 204 23.46 18.98 -23.02
CA LEU A 204 22.74 18.11 -23.95
C LEU A 204 23.37 16.72 -24.07
N HIS A 205 24.67 16.56 -23.79
CA HIS A 205 25.33 15.26 -23.83
C HIS A 205 24.69 14.26 -22.86
N GLY A 206 24.44 14.68 -21.62
CA GLY A 206 23.74 13.84 -20.63
C GLY A 206 22.30 13.54 -21.04
N MET A 207 21.61 14.50 -21.65
CA MET A 207 20.24 14.31 -22.16
C MET A 207 20.19 13.25 -23.26
N VAL A 208 21.12 13.28 -24.22
CA VAL A 208 21.20 12.26 -25.30
C VAL A 208 21.39 10.86 -24.73
N VAL A 209 22.29 10.69 -23.75
CA VAL A 209 22.49 9.39 -23.09
C VAL A 209 21.22 8.92 -22.37
N GLN A 210 20.54 9.80 -21.64
CA GLN A 210 19.30 9.47 -20.94
C GLN A 210 18.17 9.12 -21.92
N LEU A 211 18.10 9.79 -23.08
CA LEU A 211 17.08 9.51 -24.09
C LEU A 211 17.30 8.17 -24.76
N ALA A 212 18.54 7.83 -25.09
CA ALA A 212 18.88 6.49 -25.60
C ALA A 212 18.52 5.40 -24.57
N LEU A 213 18.79 5.65 -23.28
CA LEU A 213 18.38 4.76 -22.19
C LEU A 213 16.85 4.60 -22.07
N ARG A 214 16.08 5.69 -22.15
CA ARG A 214 14.61 5.63 -22.10
C ARG A 214 14.00 4.88 -23.30
N GLN A 215 14.69 4.87 -24.44
CA GLN A 215 14.33 4.09 -25.62
C GLN A 215 14.72 2.61 -25.52
N GLY A 216 15.45 2.20 -24.47
CA GLY A 216 15.99 0.86 -24.35
C GLY A 216 17.21 0.59 -25.25
N ASN A 217 17.74 1.61 -25.93
CA ASN A 217 18.92 1.48 -26.78
C ASN A 217 20.20 1.70 -25.95
N VAL A 218 20.57 0.65 -25.23
CA VAL A 218 21.73 0.66 -24.31
C VAL A 218 23.06 0.85 -25.07
N GLU A 219 23.17 0.31 -26.29
CA GLU A 219 24.39 0.43 -27.11
C GLU A 219 24.62 1.89 -27.53
N ALA A 220 23.59 2.55 -28.07
CA ALA A 220 23.69 3.97 -28.42
C ALA A 220 23.97 4.87 -27.20
N ALA A 221 23.42 4.53 -26.03
CA ALA A 221 23.71 5.24 -24.79
C ALA A 221 25.17 5.06 -24.36
N ALA A 222 25.73 3.85 -24.49
CA ALA A 222 27.12 3.56 -24.16
C ALA A 222 28.10 4.28 -25.09
N GLU A 223 27.83 4.29 -26.40
CA GLU A 223 28.63 5.04 -27.36
C GLU A 223 28.62 6.55 -27.06
N ALA A 224 27.43 7.12 -26.85
CA ALA A 224 27.29 8.54 -26.52
C ALA A 224 27.98 8.90 -25.20
N MET A 225 27.90 8.02 -24.19
CA MET A 225 28.58 8.20 -22.91
C MET A 225 30.10 8.12 -23.05
N GLN A 226 30.62 7.16 -23.81
CA GLN A 226 32.05 7.04 -24.07
C GLN A 226 32.61 8.27 -24.78
N GLN A 227 31.89 8.79 -25.78
CA GLN A 227 32.26 10.02 -26.47
C GLN A 227 32.23 11.24 -25.53
N ALA A 228 31.25 11.31 -24.63
CA ALA A 228 31.17 12.38 -23.65
C ALA A 228 32.35 12.34 -22.68
N LEU A 229 32.68 11.18 -22.10
CA LEU A 229 33.77 11.04 -21.13
C LEU A 229 35.18 11.20 -21.73
N GLN A 230 35.33 11.15 -23.06
CA GLN A 230 36.59 11.49 -23.72
C GLN A 230 36.90 13.00 -23.71
N GLN A 231 35.90 13.85 -23.45
CA GLN A 231 36.04 15.30 -23.36
C GLN A 231 36.26 15.70 -21.89
N PRO A 232 37.43 16.23 -21.51
CA PRO A 232 37.73 16.57 -20.11
C PRO A 232 36.71 17.53 -19.47
N GLU A 233 36.13 18.44 -20.25
CA GLU A 233 35.09 19.37 -19.81
C GLU A 233 33.74 18.71 -19.47
N LEU A 234 33.48 17.49 -19.96
CA LEU A 234 32.27 16.71 -19.69
C LEU A 234 32.48 15.60 -18.66
N ASP A 235 33.74 15.29 -18.33
CA ASP A 235 34.12 14.30 -17.33
C ASP A 235 33.96 14.84 -15.89
N VAL A 236 32.70 15.11 -15.53
CA VAL A 236 32.30 15.68 -14.23
C VAL A 236 31.50 14.68 -13.41
N PRO A 237 31.37 14.84 -12.07
CA PRO A 237 30.69 13.89 -11.21
C PRO A 237 29.27 13.48 -11.66
N PRO A 238 28.39 14.38 -12.14
CA PRO A 238 27.08 13.97 -12.67
C PRO A 238 27.16 13.03 -13.87
N MET A 239 28.14 13.22 -14.76
CA MET A 239 28.33 12.39 -15.95
C MET A 239 28.88 11.02 -15.57
N ARG A 240 29.86 10.97 -14.65
CA ARG A 240 30.38 9.71 -14.10
C ARG A 240 29.33 8.91 -13.34
N ARG A 241 28.44 9.57 -12.59
CA ARG A 241 27.32 8.90 -11.93
C ARG A 241 26.37 8.27 -12.96
N LEU A 242 26.03 9.01 -14.02
CA LEU A 242 25.20 8.49 -15.13
C LEU A 242 25.88 7.33 -15.87
N ALA A 243 27.21 7.39 -16.06
CA ALA A 243 27.99 6.30 -16.63
C ALA A 243 27.94 5.04 -15.76
N GLY A 244 28.07 5.19 -14.44
CA GLY A 244 27.93 4.09 -13.48
C GLY A 244 26.52 3.46 -13.50
N GLU A 245 25.47 4.29 -13.55
CA GLU A 245 24.10 3.82 -13.68
C GLU A 245 23.87 3.05 -14.99
N LEU A 246 24.36 3.59 -16.12
CA LEU A 246 24.30 2.94 -17.42
C LEU A 246 25.02 1.58 -17.39
N ALA A 247 26.24 1.52 -16.86
CA ALA A 247 27.00 0.28 -16.75
C ALA A 247 26.27 -0.78 -15.90
N LEU A 248 25.63 -0.39 -14.80
CA LEU A 248 24.79 -1.29 -14.00
C LEU A 248 23.57 -1.81 -14.79
N ARG A 249 22.88 -0.96 -15.54
CA ARG A 249 21.76 -1.38 -16.39
C ARG A 249 22.22 -2.33 -17.50
N SER A 250 23.42 -2.12 -18.03
CA SER A 250 24.06 -2.96 -19.04
C SER A 250 24.60 -4.29 -18.51
N GLY A 251 24.44 -4.59 -17.21
CA GLY A 251 25.00 -5.80 -16.60
C GLY A 251 26.52 -5.79 -16.45
N GLN A 252 27.13 -4.60 -16.40
CA GLN A 252 28.59 -4.39 -16.33
C GLN A 252 28.98 -3.74 -14.99
N PRO A 253 28.80 -4.43 -13.85
CA PRO A 253 29.01 -3.84 -12.52
C PRO A 253 30.48 -3.47 -12.23
N LEU A 254 31.45 -4.07 -12.91
CA LEU A 254 32.86 -3.71 -12.76
C LEU A 254 33.15 -2.31 -13.33
N GLN A 255 32.67 -2.02 -14.55
CA GLN A 255 32.79 -0.68 -15.14
C GLN A 255 32.02 0.36 -14.34
N ALA A 256 30.88 -0.04 -13.76
CA ALA A 256 30.16 0.84 -12.86
C ALA A 256 31.02 1.26 -11.66
N LEU A 257 31.75 0.33 -11.02
CA LEU A 257 32.69 0.70 -9.95
C LEU A 257 33.79 1.65 -10.44
N GLU A 258 34.36 1.43 -11.63
CA GLU A 258 35.40 2.32 -12.17
C GLU A 258 34.93 3.77 -12.32
N HIS A 259 33.67 3.97 -12.72
CA HIS A 259 33.09 5.30 -12.81
C HIS A 259 32.70 5.90 -11.45
N LEU A 260 32.21 5.07 -10.53
CA LEU A 260 31.60 5.52 -9.27
C LEU A 260 32.60 5.67 -8.11
N LEU A 261 33.66 4.85 -8.04
CA LEU A 261 34.62 4.89 -6.94
C LEU A 261 35.28 6.27 -6.74
N PRO A 262 35.70 7.00 -7.79
CA PRO A 262 36.22 8.36 -7.64
C PRO A 262 35.20 9.35 -7.04
N LEU A 263 33.90 9.04 -7.15
CA LEU A 263 32.83 9.87 -6.60
C LEU A 263 32.69 9.69 -5.09
N LEU A 264 33.16 8.57 -4.53
CA LEU A 264 33.17 8.36 -3.08
C LEU A 264 34.09 9.37 -2.37
N GLU A 265 35.16 9.80 -3.03
CA GLU A 265 36.09 10.81 -2.49
C GLU A 265 35.56 12.24 -2.65
N SER A 266 34.87 12.55 -3.76
CA SER A 266 34.46 13.93 -4.11
C SER A 266 33.03 14.28 -3.70
N LEU A 267 32.12 13.30 -3.65
CA LEU A 267 30.71 13.43 -3.26
C LEU A 267 30.42 12.50 -2.08
N GLN A 268 31.17 12.70 -1.00
CA GLN A 268 31.09 11.89 0.21
C GLN A 268 29.66 11.95 0.79
N GLY A 269 29.07 10.79 1.06
CA GLY A 269 27.71 10.71 1.59
C GLY A 269 26.59 10.95 0.57
N ASP A 270 26.88 11.14 -0.73
CA ASP A 270 25.82 11.20 -1.74
C ASP A 270 25.08 9.86 -1.80
N ARG A 271 23.82 9.86 -1.36
CA ARG A 271 22.99 8.66 -1.24
C ARG A 271 22.84 7.90 -2.56
N GLN A 272 22.75 8.59 -3.69
CA GLN A 272 22.56 7.95 -4.97
C GLN A 272 23.85 7.24 -5.43
N VAL A 273 25.01 7.88 -5.25
CA VAL A 273 26.31 7.26 -5.52
C VAL A 273 26.53 6.04 -4.62
N LEU A 274 26.26 6.16 -3.32
CA LEU A 274 26.41 5.04 -2.37
C LEU A 274 25.51 3.86 -2.75
N GLN A 275 24.25 4.11 -3.13
CA GLN A 275 23.35 3.05 -3.59
C GLN A 275 23.88 2.33 -4.84
N LEU A 276 24.37 3.08 -5.83
CA LEU A 276 24.95 2.49 -7.04
C LEU A 276 26.22 1.70 -6.74
N LEU A 277 27.09 2.19 -5.84
CA LEU A 277 28.27 1.47 -5.38
C LEU A 277 27.91 0.15 -4.69
N LEU A 278 26.95 0.16 -3.76
CA LEU A 278 26.45 -1.05 -3.09
C LEU A 278 25.90 -2.07 -4.08
N MET A 279 25.07 -1.63 -5.02
CA MET A 279 24.54 -2.50 -6.08
C MET A 279 25.66 -3.11 -6.93
N SER A 280 26.69 -2.33 -7.26
CA SER A 280 27.84 -2.79 -8.02
C SER A 280 28.67 -3.83 -7.25
N TRP A 281 28.98 -3.58 -5.98
CA TRP A 281 29.71 -4.53 -5.13
C TRP A 281 28.93 -5.83 -4.91
N GLN A 282 27.62 -5.73 -4.63
CA GLN A 282 26.75 -6.89 -4.42
C GLN A 282 26.69 -7.78 -5.68
N ARG A 283 26.53 -7.18 -6.87
CA ARG A 283 26.50 -7.95 -8.13
C ARG A 283 27.82 -8.63 -8.47
N LEU A 284 28.93 -8.13 -7.93
CA LEU A 284 30.26 -8.70 -8.11
C LEU A 284 30.64 -9.70 -7.01
N GLY A 285 29.87 -9.81 -5.91
CA GLY A 285 30.27 -10.55 -4.71
C GLY A 285 31.56 -10.00 -4.10
N ARG A 286 31.69 -8.66 -4.04
CA ARG A 286 32.88 -7.94 -3.54
C ARG A 286 32.55 -7.17 -2.26
N GLU A 287 31.96 -7.84 -1.28
CA GLU A 287 31.56 -7.26 0.00
C GLU A 287 32.79 -6.80 0.81
N ASP A 288 33.89 -7.54 0.77
CA ASP A 288 35.13 -7.15 1.47
C ASP A 288 35.71 -5.84 0.95
N ASP A 289 35.66 -5.61 -0.37
CA ASP A 289 36.07 -4.35 -0.96
C ASP A 289 35.13 -3.21 -0.57
N ALA A 290 33.82 -3.48 -0.52
CA ALA A 290 32.83 -2.51 -0.04
C ALA A 290 33.12 -2.11 1.42
N ARG A 291 33.38 -3.08 2.30
CA ARG A 291 33.75 -2.84 3.71
C ARG A 291 34.97 -1.94 3.80
N ALA A 292 36.07 -2.30 3.13
CA ALA A 292 37.32 -1.56 3.18
C ALA A 292 37.14 -0.11 2.68
N ARG A 293 36.51 0.08 1.52
CA ARG A 293 36.33 1.43 0.94
C ARG A 293 35.41 2.32 1.75
N LEU A 294 34.35 1.76 2.33
CA LEU A 294 33.43 2.52 3.17
C LEU A 294 34.05 2.82 4.54
N ASP A 295 34.84 1.90 5.10
CA ASP A 295 35.59 2.14 6.33
C ASP A 295 36.65 3.23 6.14
N ASP A 296 37.42 3.21 5.05
CA ASP A 296 38.36 4.28 4.67
C ASP A 296 37.64 5.63 4.55
N ALA A 297 36.48 5.66 3.88
CA ALA A 297 35.70 6.89 3.73
C ALA A 297 35.20 7.43 5.08
N LEU A 298 34.87 6.55 6.03
CA LEU A 298 34.43 6.90 7.38
C LEU A 298 35.55 7.48 8.24
N GLU A 299 36.83 7.14 8.01
CA GLU A 299 37.95 7.68 8.79
C GLU A 299 37.99 9.21 8.78
N SER A 300 37.58 9.83 7.68
CA SER A 300 37.53 11.29 7.53
C SER A 300 36.13 11.88 7.62
N ASN A 301 35.08 11.05 7.60
CA ASN A 301 33.69 11.49 7.42
C ASN A 301 32.68 10.76 8.32
N ASP A 302 33.09 10.44 9.54
CA ASP A 302 32.29 9.69 10.52
C ASP A 302 31.00 10.40 10.98
N GLN A 303 30.78 11.66 10.56
CA GLN A 303 29.54 12.42 10.82
C GLN A 303 28.50 12.31 9.69
N LEU A 304 28.79 11.56 8.60
CA LEU A 304 27.86 11.40 7.48
C LEU A 304 26.93 10.20 7.66
N HIS A 305 25.63 10.45 7.87
CA HIS A 305 24.61 9.42 8.08
C HIS A 305 24.53 8.37 6.97
N ASP A 306 24.43 8.79 5.71
CA ASP A 306 24.24 7.87 4.57
C ASP A 306 25.45 6.94 4.39
N LEU A 307 26.64 7.38 4.78
CA LEU A 307 27.85 6.56 4.72
C LEU A 307 27.82 5.42 5.74
N TRP A 308 27.33 5.69 6.96
CA TRP A 308 27.07 4.63 7.94
C TRP A 308 25.98 3.67 7.52
N LEU A 309 24.89 4.17 6.92
CA LEU A 309 23.85 3.30 6.35
C LEU A 309 24.43 2.40 5.27
N ALA A 310 25.26 2.95 4.38
CA ALA A 310 25.91 2.17 3.34
C ALA A 310 26.84 1.10 3.94
N ARG A 311 27.64 1.46 4.94
CA ARG A 311 28.52 0.51 5.63
C ARG A 311 27.74 -0.60 6.34
N LEU A 312 26.62 -0.26 7.00
CA LEU A 312 25.74 -1.22 7.66
C LEU A 312 25.05 -2.16 6.66
N ALA A 313 24.67 -1.66 5.48
CA ALA A 313 23.98 -2.43 4.45
C ALA A 313 24.82 -3.56 3.83
N VAL A 314 26.15 -3.55 4.03
CA VAL A 314 27.06 -4.62 3.59
C VAL A 314 27.05 -5.82 4.57
N GLU A 315 26.57 -5.62 5.80
CA GLU A 315 26.55 -6.68 6.82
C GLU A 315 25.25 -7.48 6.75
N ASP A 316 25.35 -8.77 7.06
CA ASP A 316 24.18 -9.63 7.22
C ASP A 316 23.33 -9.13 8.41
N VAL A 317 22.01 -9.13 8.24
CA VAL A 317 21.08 -8.63 9.26
C VAL A 317 21.22 -9.45 10.55
N GLY A 318 21.42 -8.77 11.68
CA GLY A 318 21.59 -9.42 12.98
C GLY A 318 22.98 -10.02 13.24
N SER A 319 23.92 -9.90 12.29
CA SER A 319 25.29 -10.40 12.47
C SER A 319 26.07 -9.61 13.52
N ALA A 320 27.12 -10.23 14.08
CA ALA A 320 28.08 -9.54 14.94
C ALA A 320 28.78 -8.36 14.23
N GLY A 321 28.94 -8.45 12.91
CA GLY A 321 29.46 -7.37 12.06
C GLY A 321 28.53 -6.16 12.05
N ALA A 322 27.23 -6.39 11.86
CA ALA A 322 26.21 -5.33 11.92
C ALA A 322 26.19 -4.62 13.29
N VAL A 323 26.27 -5.40 14.39
CA VAL A 323 26.37 -4.84 15.75
C VAL A 323 27.61 -3.97 15.89
N ALA A 324 28.79 -4.45 15.45
CA ALA A 324 30.03 -3.69 15.55
C ALA A 324 30.00 -2.37 14.74
N VAL A 325 29.38 -2.37 13.56
CA VAL A 325 29.19 -1.15 12.75
C VAL A 325 28.27 -0.16 13.46
N VAL A 326 27.14 -0.61 14.00
CA VAL A 326 26.19 0.27 14.70
C VAL A 326 26.79 0.83 16.00
N GLU A 327 27.60 0.06 16.73
CA GLU A 327 28.30 0.56 17.93
C GLU A 327 29.33 1.64 17.57
N ARG A 328 30.11 1.44 16.49
CA ARG A 328 31.02 2.48 15.97
C ARG A 328 30.26 3.73 15.53
N TRP A 329 29.12 3.56 14.88
CA TRP A 329 28.26 4.66 14.47
C TRP A 329 27.71 5.43 15.67
N MET A 330 27.23 4.74 16.70
CA MET A 330 26.79 5.36 17.95
C MET A 330 27.94 6.05 18.70
N ALA A 331 29.17 5.54 18.61
CA ALA A 331 30.33 6.20 19.20
C ALA A 331 30.69 7.50 18.45
N ALA A 332 30.64 7.49 17.11
CA ALA A 332 30.89 8.66 16.27
C ALA A 332 29.78 9.71 16.38
N MET A 333 28.52 9.27 16.52
CA MET A 333 27.35 10.13 16.66
C MET A 333 26.42 9.71 17.83
N PRO A 334 26.78 10.02 19.09
CA PRO A 334 26.07 9.52 20.28
C PRO A 334 24.60 9.93 20.44
N SER A 335 24.18 11.04 19.82
CA SER A 335 22.81 11.53 19.90
C SER A 335 22.03 11.29 18.60
N HIS A 336 22.59 10.56 17.63
CA HIS A 336 21.96 10.35 16.34
C HIS A 336 20.91 9.25 16.42
N LEU A 337 19.64 9.64 16.32
CA LEU A 337 18.49 8.76 16.53
C LEU A 337 18.49 7.53 15.60
N PRO A 338 18.78 7.63 14.28
CA PRO A 338 18.87 6.45 13.42
C PRO A 338 19.87 5.38 13.87
N ALA A 339 20.99 5.76 14.49
CA ALA A 339 21.98 4.82 15.00
C ALA A 339 21.44 4.07 16.24
N LEU A 340 20.81 4.81 17.15
CA LEU A 340 20.14 4.23 18.32
C LEU A 340 18.99 3.30 17.90
N GLU A 341 18.19 3.68 16.91
CA GLU A 341 17.10 2.84 16.38
C GLU A 341 17.63 1.57 15.72
N ALA A 342 18.73 1.65 14.98
CA ALA A 342 19.39 0.47 14.43
C ALA A 342 19.85 -0.47 15.56
N ARG A 343 20.39 0.08 16.66
CA ARG A 343 20.85 -0.72 17.80
C ARG A 343 19.70 -1.38 18.56
N MET A 344 18.62 -0.63 18.78
CA MET A 344 17.40 -1.12 19.41
C MET A 344 16.84 -2.31 18.63
N ARG A 345 16.73 -2.19 17.29
CA ARG A 345 16.28 -3.31 16.43
C ARG A 345 17.19 -4.53 16.54
N LEU A 346 18.51 -4.35 16.59
CA LEU A 346 19.44 -5.48 16.77
C LEU A 346 19.27 -6.18 18.12
N HIS A 347 19.00 -5.44 19.20
CA HIS A 347 18.64 -6.04 20.49
C HIS A 347 17.33 -6.83 20.42
N ASP A 348 16.32 -6.28 19.76
CA ASP A 348 15.03 -6.95 19.60
C ASP A 348 15.15 -8.26 18.81
N MET A 349 15.95 -8.27 17.74
CA MET A 349 16.25 -9.48 16.97
C MET A 349 17.00 -10.54 17.80
N ALA A 350 17.86 -10.12 18.72
CA ALA A 350 18.61 -11.00 19.61
C ALA A 350 17.80 -11.48 20.84
N GLY A 351 16.58 -10.97 21.05
CA GLY A 351 15.80 -11.23 22.26
C GLY A 351 16.36 -10.54 23.52
N GLU A 352 17.25 -9.56 23.35
CA GLU A 352 17.92 -8.80 24.40
C GLU A 352 16.99 -7.68 24.92
N HIS A 353 15.88 -8.08 25.54
CA HIS A 353 14.76 -7.18 25.81
C HIS A 353 15.12 -6.00 26.73
N GLU A 354 15.95 -6.22 27.75
CA GLU A 354 16.36 -5.18 28.69
C GLU A 354 17.24 -4.12 28.03
N GLN A 355 18.19 -4.56 27.21
CA GLN A 355 19.11 -3.68 26.50
C GLN A 355 18.39 -2.88 25.41
N GLY A 356 17.47 -3.51 24.66
CA GLY A 356 16.63 -2.82 23.68
C GLY A 356 15.81 -1.69 24.33
N GLU A 357 15.30 -1.93 25.54
CA GLU A 357 14.55 -0.92 26.28
C GLU A 357 15.43 0.20 26.84
N ALA A 358 16.64 -0.09 27.29
CA ALA A 358 17.60 0.94 27.69
C ALA A 358 17.95 1.89 26.52
N ILE A 359 18.07 1.36 25.30
CA ILE A 359 18.22 2.19 24.10
C ILE A 359 16.94 3.00 23.83
N ALA A 360 15.76 2.39 23.98
CA ALA A 360 14.49 3.08 23.81
C ALA A 360 14.31 4.24 24.82
N GLU A 361 14.74 4.08 26.07
CA GLU A 361 14.77 5.14 27.08
C GLU A 361 15.67 6.30 26.62
N ARG A 362 16.87 5.99 26.12
CA ARG A 362 17.79 7.00 25.58
C ARG A 362 17.18 7.74 24.39
N ILE A 363 16.48 7.04 23.48
CA ILE A 363 15.75 7.64 22.36
C ILE A 363 14.69 8.63 22.88
N THR A 364 13.83 8.19 23.81
CA THR A 364 12.75 9.05 24.36
C THR A 364 13.28 10.19 25.23
N THR A 365 14.51 10.09 25.75
CA THR A 365 15.18 11.19 26.46
C THR A 365 15.68 12.26 25.49
N LEU A 366 16.19 11.86 24.32
CA LEU A 366 16.65 12.77 23.28
C LEU A 366 15.47 13.44 22.56
N GLU A 367 14.44 12.66 22.25
CA GLU A 367 13.22 13.13 21.56
C GLU A 367 11.98 12.53 22.23
N PRO A 368 11.41 13.23 23.24
CA PRO A 368 10.19 12.78 23.92
C PRO A 368 9.03 12.56 22.94
N GLY A 369 8.34 11.42 23.06
CA GLY A 369 7.23 11.06 22.17
C GLY A 369 7.65 10.43 20.85
N ARG A 370 8.94 10.20 20.59
CA ARG A 370 9.39 9.49 19.39
C ARG A 370 8.84 8.07 19.36
N VAL A 371 8.07 7.76 18.32
CA VAL A 371 7.30 6.50 18.19
C VAL A 371 8.16 5.26 18.40
N SER A 372 9.34 5.17 17.79
CA SER A 372 10.22 4.00 17.89
C SER A 372 10.60 3.67 19.34
N GLY A 373 10.99 4.68 20.11
CA GLY A 373 11.34 4.53 21.53
C GLY A 373 10.11 4.27 22.40
N GLU A 374 9.03 5.03 22.23
CA GLU A 374 7.81 4.85 23.04
C GLU A 374 7.18 3.47 22.81
N SER A 375 7.06 3.03 21.54
CA SER A 375 6.51 1.70 21.22
C SER A 375 7.28 0.59 21.90
N ARG A 376 8.62 0.66 21.88
CA ARG A 376 9.44 -0.38 22.48
C ARG A 376 9.35 -0.40 24.01
N ARG A 377 9.27 0.77 24.64
CA ARG A 377 9.07 0.89 26.10
C ARG A 377 7.70 0.36 26.53
N VAL A 378 6.64 0.73 25.79
CA VAL A 378 5.29 0.24 26.05
C VAL A 378 5.21 -1.28 25.88
N GLU A 379 5.88 -1.85 24.88
CA GLU A 379 5.96 -3.31 24.71
C GLU A 379 6.65 -3.99 25.90
N GLY A 380 7.76 -3.44 26.39
CA GLY A 380 8.45 -3.95 27.58
C GLY A 380 7.57 -3.85 28.84
N LEU A 381 6.84 -2.75 29.01
CA LEU A 381 5.87 -2.61 30.10
C LEU A 381 4.74 -3.61 29.99
N LEU A 382 4.17 -3.80 28.80
CA LEU A 382 3.03 -4.70 28.61
C LEU A 382 3.31 -6.14 29.05
N GLN A 383 4.57 -6.58 28.96
CA GLN A 383 4.98 -7.91 29.42
C GLN A 383 5.14 -8.01 30.94
N ARG A 384 5.50 -6.91 31.62
CA ARG A 384 5.86 -6.92 33.05
C ARG A 384 4.80 -6.31 33.95
N ASP A 385 4.19 -5.24 33.49
CA ASP A 385 3.13 -4.45 34.14
C ASP A 385 2.21 -3.85 33.07
N PRO A 386 1.18 -4.61 32.63
CA PRO A 386 0.22 -4.15 31.64
C PRO A 386 -0.51 -2.85 32.02
N ALA A 387 -0.73 -2.61 33.32
CA ALA A 387 -1.38 -1.40 33.78
C ALA A 387 -0.48 -0.17 33.57
N ALA A 388 0.81 -0.29 33.90
CA ALA A 388 1.79 0.77 33.63
C ALA A 388 1.95 1.06 32.13
N ALA A 389 1.81 0.05 31.26
CA ALA A 389 1.83 0.23 29.82
C ALA A 389 0.67 1.13 29.34
N VAL A 390 -0.55 0.88 29.86
CA VAL A 390 -1.74 1.70 29.59
C VAL A 390 -1.54 3.14 30.10
N GLU A 391 -1.07 3.31 31.34
CA GLU A 391 -0.80 4.63 31.93
C GLU A 391 0.23 5.43 31.12
N ARG A 392 1.25 4.76 30.59
CA ARG A 392 2.27 5.40 29.75
C ARG A 392 1.65 5.99 28.48
N VAL A 393 0.82 5.24 27.76
CA VAL A 393 0.17 5.74 26.54
C VAL A 393 -0.82 6.86 26.85
N GLN A 394 -1.56 6.78 27.97
CA GLN A 394 -2.41 7.87 28.43
C GLN A 394 -1.62 9.16 28.70
N ALA A 395 -0.44 9.05 29.32
CA ALA A 395 0.45 10.20 29.53
C ALA A 395 0.94 10.81 28.21
N LEU A 396 1.23 9.98 27.20
CA LEU A 396 1.60 10.45 25.86
C LEU A 396 0.45 11.21 25.19
N ILE A 397 -0.78 10.71 25.28
CA ILE A 397 -1.97 11.41 24.76
C ILE A 397 -2.14 12.77 25.41
N ALA A 398 -1.98 12.85 26.74
CA ALA A 398 -2.14 14.10 27.49
C ALA A 398 -1.13 15.18 27.07
N GLN A 399 0.08 14.77 26.66
CA GLN A 399 1.15 15.67 26.23
C GLN A 399 1.14 15.97 24.73
N ALA A 400 0.46 15.14 23.92
CA ALA A 400 0.44 15.28 22.47
C ALA A 400 -0.38 16.48 21.98
N PRO A 401 0.04 17.14 20.88
CA PRO A 401 -0.78 18.10 20.15
C PRO A 401 -2.09 17.47 19.65
N GLU A 402 -3.15 18.28 19.52
CA GLU A 402 -4.51 17.80 19.20
C GLU A 402 -4.56 16.88 17.97
N GLY A 403 -3.84 17.23 16.90
CA GLY A 403 -3.79 16.44 15.66
C GLY A 403 -3.21 15.03 15.78
N HIS A 404 -2.43 14.74 16.83
CA HIS A 404 -1.80 13.41 17.04
C HIS A 404 -2.54 12.55 18.08
N ARG A 405 -3.52 13.13 18.80
CA ARG A 405 -4.22 12.43 19.88
C ARG A 405 -5.10 11.30 19.38
N ALA A 406 -5.64 11.40 18.16
CA ALA A 406 -6.45 10.36 17.55
C ALA A 406 -5.66 9.06 17.35
N ASP A 407 -4.48 9.15 16.74
CA ASP A 407 -3.61 7.99 16.49
C ASP A 407 -3.13 7.34 17.79
N LEU A 408 -2.74 8.15 18.79
CA LEU A 408 -2.37 7.65 20.10
C LEU A 408 -3.55 7.01 20.85
N ARG A 409 -4.79 7.45 20.63
CA ARG A 409 -5.99 6.81 21.17
C ARG A 409 -6.29 5.47 20.51
N THR A 410 -6.07 5.34 19.20
CA THR A 410 -6.12 4.04 18.52
C THR A 410 -5.15 3.07 19.17
N TRP A 411 -3.90 3.52 19.35
CA TRP A 411 -2.86 2.72 20.01
C TRP A 411 -3.19 2.40 21.48
N LEU A 412 -3.77 3.35 22.23
CA LEU A 412 -4.23 3.10 23.60
C LEU A 412 -5.24 1.95 23.67
N GLY A 413 -6.22 1.91 22.76
CA GLY A 413 -7.20 0.83 22.73
C GLY A 413 -6.55 -0.54 22.45
N GLU A 414 -5.55 -0.60 21.56
CA GLU A 414 -4.76 -1.82 21.32
C GLU A 414 -3.98 -2.26 22.56
N ILE A 415 -3.36 -1.31 23.28
CA ILE A 415 -2.62 -1.62 24.51
C ILE A 415 -3.57 -2.07 25.62
N GLN A 416 -4.76 -1.46 25.75
CA GLN A 416 -5.80 -1.88 26.70
C GLN A 416 -6.30 -3.30 26.38
N ASP A 417 -6.52 -3.63 25.11
CA ASP A 417 -6.91 -4.97 24.68
C ASP A 417 -5.89 -6.04 25.07
N ARG A 418 -4.61 -5.78 24.74
CA ARG A 418 -3.50 -6.68 25.05
C ARG A 418 -3.24 -6.75 26.56
N ALA A 419 -3.53 -5.69 27.31
CA ALA A 419 -3.48 -5.66 28.76
C ALA A 419 -4.66 -6.39 29.44
N GLY A 420 -5.58 -6.98 28.67
CA GLY A 420 -6.72 -7.71 29.23
C GLY A 420 -7.84 -6.82 29.76
N GLN A 421 -7.99 -5.61 29.22
CA GLN A 421 -9.00 -4.62 29.61
C GLN A 421 -10.02 -4.38 28.47
N PRO A 422 -10.84 -5.38 28.10
CA PRO A 422 -11.73 -5.29 26.93
C PRO A 422 -12.79 -4.18 27.07
N GLU A 423 -13.28 -3.91 28.28
CA GLU A 423 -14.26 -2.83 28.49
C GLU A 423 -13.65 -1.45 28.23
N GLU A 424 -12.42 -1.23 28.71
CA GLU A 424 -11.68 0.02 28.53
C GLU A 424 -11.30 0.22 27.05
N ALA A 425 -10.77 -0.83 26.41
CA ALA A 425 -10.43 -0.82 24.99
C ALA A 425 -11.64 -0.48 24.11
N LEU A 426 -12.77 -1.16 24.35
CA LEU A 426 -14.03 -0.90 23.64
C LEU A 426 -14.50 0.54 23.83
N ARG A 427 -14.42 1.07 25.06
CA ARG A 427 -14.81 2.46 25.34
C ARG A 427 -13.93 3.46 24.60
N THR A 428 -12.61 3.23 24.58
CA THR A 428 -11.64 4.07 23.86
C THR A 428 -11.93 4.08 22.36
N TRP A 429 -12.11 2.91 21.74
CA TRP A 429 -12.39 2.80 20.32
C TRP A 429 -13.75 3.40 19.96
N MET A 430 -14.81 3.12 20.72
CA MET A 430 -16.14 3.69 20.49
C MET A 430 -16.16 5.23 20.59
N ALA A 431 -15.39 5.80 21.53
CA ALA A 431 -15.23 7.25 21.62
C ALA A 431 -14.57 7.82 20.35
N LEU A 432 -13.52 7.15 19.85
CA LEU A 432 -12.85 7.54 18.60
C LEU A 432 -13.80 7.47 17.38
N GLN A 433 -14.59 6.40 17.28
CA GLN A 433 -15.59 6.25 16.20
C GLN A 433 -16.63 7.39 16.24
N THR A 434 -17.08 7.75 17.44
CA THR A 434 -18.06 8.82 17.64
C THR A 434 -17.47 10.19 17.28
N ASP A 435 -16.25 10.49 17.72
CA ASP A 435 -15.54 11.75 17.43
C ASP A 435 -15.34 11.95 15.91
N GLN A 436 -15.20 10.86 15.15
CA GLN A 436 -14.96 10.90 13.70
C GLN A 436 -16.24 10.75 12.86
N ALA A 437 -17.38 10.40 13.46
CA ALA A 437 -18.61 10.07 12.73
C ALA A 437 -19.10 11.21 11.82
N SER A 438 -18.96 12.47 12.22
CA SER A 438 -19.43 13.62 11.42
C SER A 438 -18.57 13.90 10.17
N GLN A 439 -17.38 13.32 10.09
CA GLN A 439 -16.45 13.47 8.96
C GLN A 439 -16.52 12.29 7.99
N ARG A 440 -17.38 11.30 8.30
CA ARG A 440 -17.49 10.02 7.58
C ARG A 440 -18.84 9.89 6.90
N LEU A 441 -18.92 8.98 5.92
CA LEU A 441 -20.13 8.72 5.15
C LEU A 441 -21.16 7.96 6.00
N PRO A 442 -22.46 8.29 5.93
CA PRO A 442 -23.49 7.50 6.60
C PRO A 442 -23.49 6.05 6.07
N LEU A 443 -23.93 5.10 6.90
CA LEU A 443 -24.04 3.70 6.49
C LEU A 443 -24.95 3.58 5.26
N PRO A 444 -24.49 2.96 4.15
CA PRO A 444 -25.30 2.83 2.94
C PRO A 444 -26.63 2.13 3.24
N PRO A 445 -27.74 2.59 2.66
CA PRO A 445 -29.00 1.84 2.73
C PRO A 445 -28.82 0.46 2.10
N GLN A 446 -29.66 -0.50 2.47
CA GLN A 446 -29.56 -1.89 1.96
C GLN A 446 -30.92 -2.31 1.39
N ALA A 447 -30.94 -2.70 0.11
CA ALA A 447 -32.15 -3.20 -0.52
C ALA A 447 -32.61 -4.54 0.10
N LYS A 448 -33.92 -4.69 0.25
CA LYS A 448 -34.53 -5.97 0.64
C LYS A 448 -34.43 -6.97 -0.51
N ALA A 449 -34.44 -8.26 -0.19
CA ALA A 449 -34.55 -9.29 -1.21
C ALA A 449 -35.89 -9.12 -1.97
N PRO A 450 -35.89 -9.23 -3.30
CA PRO A 450 -37.12 -9.19 -4.08
C PRO A 450 -37.94 -10.47 -3.83
N PRO A 451 -39.26 -10.47 -4.12
CA PRO A 451 -40.07 -11.68 -4.04
C PRO A 451 -39.60 -12.81 -4.99
N SER A 452 -38.94 -12.43 -6.08
CA SER A 452 -38.33 -13.34 -7.05
C SER A 452 -37.14 -12.67 -7.72
N TRP A 453 -36.05 -13.42 -7.89
CA TRP A 453 -34.86 -12.95 -8.62
C TRP A 453 -35.07 -12.99 -10.14
N PRO A 454 -34.53 -12.03 -10.90
CA PRO A 454 -34.56 -12.07 -12.36
C PRO A 454 -33.73 -13.27 -12.87
N GLU A 455 -34.10 -13.83 -14.01
CA GLU A 455 -33.32 -14.93 -14.60
C GLU A 455 -31.89 -14.47 -14.94
N MET A 456 -30.94 -15.39 -14.79
CA MET A 456 -29.56 -15.14 -15.20
C MET A 456 -29.48 -15.21 -16.72
N ALA A 457 -28.96 -14.15 -17.36
CA ALA A 457 -28.87 -14.13 -18.81
C ALA A 457 -27.87 -15.18 -19.34
N SER A 458 -28.06 -15.66 -20.57
CA SER A 458 -27.11 -16.58 -21.19
C SER A 458 -25.83 -15.86 -21.58
N ILE A 459 -24.68 -16.39 -21.17
CA ILE A 459 -23.37 -15.92 -21.65
C ILE A 459 -23.20 -16.40 -23.11
N ASP A 460 -22.96 -15.47 -24.03
CA ASP A 460 -22.69 -15.77 -25.44
C ASP A 460 -21.35 -16.54 -25.64
N GLU A 461 -21.21 -17.23 -26.77
CA GLU A 461 -20.03 -18.07 -27.04
C GLU A 461 -18.74 -17.25 -27.18
N ALA A 462 -18.80 -16.06 -27.76
CA ALA A 462 -17.64 -15.18 -27.93
C ALA A 462 -17.08 -14.69 -26.58
N THR A 463 -17.94 -14.34 -25.63
CA THR A 463 -17.57 -13.92 -24.27
C THR A 463 -17.08 -15.11 -23.45
N ARG A 464 -17.63 -16.32 -23.65
CA ARG A 464 -17.09 -17.54 -23.02
C ARG A 464 -15.66 -17.84 -23.49
N ASP A 465 -15.39 -17.73 -24.78
CA ASP A 465 -14.09 -18.07 -25.37
C ASP A 465 -13.01 -17.02 -25.06
N SER A 466 -13.40 -15.77 -24.81
CA SER A 466 -12.49 -14.68 -24.44
C SER A 466 -11.86 -14.82 -23.04
N GLY A 467 -12.41 -15.68 -22.16
CA GLY A 467 -11.87 -15.94 -20.82
C GLY A 467 -11.93 -14.75 -19.84
N SER A 468 -12.65 -13.70 -20.20
CA SER A 468 -12.58 -12.37 -19.61
C SER A 468 -13.80 -12.02 -18.74
N ALA A 469 -13.91 -12.71 -17.63
CA ALA A 469 -14.94 -12.41 -16.64
C ALA A 469 -14.49 -11.24 -15.75
N PRO A 470 -15.26 -10.15 -15.63
CA PRO A 470 -14.99 -9.13 -14.63
C PRO A 470 -15.18 -9.70 -13.23
N ILE A 471 -14.25 -9.36 -12.35
CA ILE A 471 -14.25 -9.79 -10.97
C ILE A 471 -14.53 -8.58 -10.08
N PHE A 472 -15.51 -8.69 -9.21
CA PHE A 472 -15.78 -7.68 -8.18
C PHE A 472 -15.28 -8.17 -6.83
N LEU A 473 -14.32 -7.44 -6.27
CA LEU A 473 -13.84 -7.67 -4.91
C LEU A 473 -14.69 -6.86 -3.95
N TRP A 474 -15.24 -7.50 -2.92
CA TRP A 474 -15.96 -6.81 -1.87
C TRP A 474 -15.86 -7.53 -0.53
N GLY A 475 -15.98 -6.77 0.56
CA GLY A 475 -16.16 -7.29 1.90
C GLY A 475 -16.76 -6.21 2.79
N ALA A 476 -17.59 -6.62 3.74
CA ALA A 476 -18.15 -5.70 4.72
C ALA A 476 -17.06 -5.17 5.68
N PRO A 477 -17.28 -4.04 6.38
CA PRO A 477 -16.38 -3.55 7.42
C PRO A 477 -15.87 -4.65 8.37
N GLY A 478 -14.57 -4.62 8.67
CA GLY A 478 -13.89 -5.60 9.50
C GLY A 478 -13.58 -6.95 8.83
N SER A 479 -13.97 -7.15 7.56
CA SER A 479 -13.61 -8.39 6.83
C SER A 479 -12.12 -8.49 6.49
N GLY A 480 -11.39 -7.36 6.48
CA GLY A 480 -10.02 -7.28 6.01
C GLY A 480 -9.87 -7.29 4.48
N VAL A 481 -10.92 -6.89 3.74
CA VAL A 481 -10.89 -6.79 2.26
C VAL A 481 -9.73 -5.94 1.73
N GLU A 482 -9.33 -4.89 2.45
CA GLU A 482 -8.19 -4.03 2.08
C GLU A 482 -6.86 -4.81 2.02
N ARG A 483 -6.75 -5.86 2.84
CA ARG A 483 -5.58 -6.72 2.95
C ARG A 483 -5.51 -7.68 1.78
N VAL A 484 -6.66 -8.23 1.38
CA VAL A 484 -6.79 -9.02 0.14
C VAL A 484 -6.50 -8.15 -1.08
N ALA A 485 -6.98 -6.90 -1.10
CA ALA A 485 -6.68 -5.94 -2.17
C ALA A 485 -5.18 -5.64 -2.25
N THR A 486 -4.49 -5.47 -1.11
CA THR A 486 -3.03 -5.30 -1.09
C THR A 486 -2.29 -6.53 -1.60
N GLY A 487 -2.70 -7.73 -1.19
CA GLY A 487 -2.15 -8.99 -1.71
C GLY A 487 -2.33 -9.13 -3.23
N LEU A 488 -3.51 -8.77 -3.75
CA LEU A 488 -3.80 -8.75 -5.18
C LEU A 488 -2.96 -7.70 -5.92
N ALA A 489 -2.80 -6.50 -5.36
CA ALA A 489 -2.04 -5.41 -5.97
C ALA A 489 -0.57 -5.79 -6.19
N ALA A 490 0.03 -6.55 -5.26
CA ALA A 490 1.40 -7.03 -5.38
C ALA A 490 1.59 -8.01 -6.56
N ALA A 491 0.52 -8.69 -6.97
CA ALA A 491 0.56 -9.80 -7.92
C ALA A 491 -0.12 -9.51 -9.27
N SER A 492 -0.93 -8.45 -9.38
CA SER A 492 -1.85 -8.27 -10.49
C SER A 492 -2.00 -6.80 -10.92
N PRO A 493 -1.53 -6.41 -12.12
CA PRO A 493 -1.70 -5.04 -12.63
C PRO A 493 -3.15 -4.73 -13.05
N VAL A 494 -4.05 -5.72 -13.03
CA VAL A 494 -5.47 -5.55 -13.41
C VAL A 494 -6.39 -5.24 -12.22
N LEU A 495 -5.86 -5.22 -10.99
CA LEU A 495 -6.60 -4.70 -9.84
C LEU A 495 -6.84 -3.19 -10.02
N ARG A 496 -8.05 -2.74 -9.73
CA ARG A 496 -8.42 -1.33 -9.68
C ARG A 496 -8.88 -0.97 -8.27
N SER A 497 -8.01 -0.26 -7.56
CA SER A 497 -8.23 0.30 -6.22
C SER A 497 -8.47 1.82 -6.25
N ASP A 498 -8.61 2.40 -7.44
CA ASP A 498 -8.81 3.83 -7.71
C ASP A 498 -10.07 4.41 -7.04
N ARG A 499 -11.08 3.59 -6.75
CA ARG A 499 -12.28 3.97 -5.96
C ARG A 499 -11.97 4.47 -4.54
N TYR A 500 -10.84 4.06 -3.98
CA TYR A 500 -10.38 4.44 -2.65
C TYR A 500 -9.30 5.54 -2.68
N THR A 501 -9.10 6.18 -3.85
CA THR A 501 -8.14 7.29 -4.00
C THR A 501 -8.84 8.64 -3.96
N ALA A 502 -8.06 9.72 -3.99
CA ALA A 502 -8.60 11.09 -4.03
C ALA A 502 -9.37 11.42 -5.33
N ASN A 503 -9.16 10.66 -6.40
CA ASN A 503 -9.80 10.84 -7.71
C ASN A 503 -10.53 9.55 -8.12
N PRO A 504 -11.64 9.19 -7.48
CA PRO A 504 -12.38 7.98 -7.81
C PRO A 504 -13.10 8.11 -9.17
N PRO A 505 -13.43 6.98 -9.83
CA PRO A 505 -14.20 6.99 -11.08
C PRO A 505 -15.62 7.53 -10.86
N ASP A 506 -16.11 8.38 -11.76
CA ASP A 506 -17.49 8.90 -11.74
C ASP A 506 -18.46 7.93 -12.42
N ASP A 507 -18.61 6.74 -11.83
CA ASP A 507 -19.54 5.72 -12.30
C ASP A 507 -20.61 5.37 -11.26
N ALA A 508 -21.57 4.54 -11.67
CA ALA A 508 -22.68 4.17 -10.80
C ALA A 508 -22.28 3.23 -9.65
N PHE A 509 -21.12 2.55 -9.70
CA PHE A 509 -20.61 1.82 -8.55
C PHE A 509 -19.92 2.74 -7.51
N GLN A 510 -19.61 3.98 -7.88
CA GLN A 510 -19.05 5.00 -6.98
C GLN A 510 -20.14 5.83 -6.28
N ASN A 511 -21.28 6.06 -6.93
CA ASN A 511 -22.33 6.93 -6.42
C ASN A 511 -23.07 6.33 -5.22
N TYR A 512 -23.09 7.04 -4.10
CA TYR A 512 -23.78 6.65 -2.86
C TYR A 512 -25.30 6.44 -3.05
N ASN A 513 -25.91 7.16 -3.99
CA ASN A 513 -27.36 7.12 -4.24
C ASN A 513 -27.79 6.03 -5.24
N THR A 514 -26.85 5.28 -5.82
CA THR A 514 -27.15 4.28 -6.86
C THR A 514 -28.23 3.29 -6.44
N LEU A 515 -28.26 2.91 -5.16
CA LEU A 515 -29.28 2.02 -4.61
C LEU A 515 -30.68 2.62 -4.67
N GLN A 516 -30.81 3.89 -4.29
CA GLN A 516 -32.06 4.63 -4.36
C GLN A 516 -32.48 4.84 -5.81
N ASP A 517 -31.53 5.11 -6.71
CA ASP A 517 -31.79 5.33 -8.12
C ASP A 517 -32.26 4.05 -8.83
N LEU A 518 -31.67 2.89 -8.49
CA LEU A 518 -32.13 1.58 -8.96
C LEU A 518 -33.54 1.26 -8.44
N ALA A 519 -33.79 1.48 -7.14
CA ALA A 519 -35.08 1.19 -6.52
C ALA A 519 -36.22 2.10 -7.04
N SER A 520 -35.91 3.35 -7.39
CA SER A 520 -36.87 4.31 -7.95
C SER A 520 -37.01 4.23 -9.47
N GLY A 521 -36.17 3.45 -10.15
CA GLY A 521 -36.14 3.34 -11.61
C GLY A 521 -35.49 4.54 -12.32
N VAL A 522 -34.87 5.45 -11.58
CA VAL A 522 -34.06 6.56 -12.13
C VAL A 522 -32.83 6.02 -12.87
N LEU A 523 -32.26 4.92 -12.35
CA LEU A 523 -31.18 4.18 -12.99
C LEU A 523 -31.69 2.79 -13.38
N SER A 524 -31.54 2.39 -14.64
CA SER A 524 -31.84 1.02 -15.08
C SER A 524 -30.62 0.10 -14.91
N PRO A 525 -30.81 -1.22 -14.76
CA PRO A 525 -29.72 -2.20 -14.72
C PRO A 525 -28.79 -2.12 -15.93
N GLU A 526 -29.35 -1.94 -17.12
CA GLU A 526 -28.59 -1.84 -18.37
C GLU A 526 -27.64 -0.64 -18.28
N ARG A 527 -28.18 0.52 -17.89
CA ARG A 527 -27.41 1.77 -17.79
C ARG A 527 -26.35 1.71 -16.69
N LEU A 528 -26.61 0.99 -15.59
CA LEU A 528 -25.63 0.72 -14.52
C LEU A 528 -24.36 0.08 -15.11
N VAL A 529 -24.51 -1.01 -15.86
CA VAL A 529 -23.38 -1.76 -16.43
C VAL A 529 -22.74 -1.03 -17.60
N GLU A 530 -23.53 -0.36 -18.46
CA GLU A 530 -23.01 0.46 -19.56
C GLU A 530 -22.09 1.57 -19.06
N ARG A 531 -22.53 2.36 -18.07
CA ARG A 531 -21.71 3.45 -17.51
C ARG A 531 -20.41 2.95 -16.91
N TRP A 532 -20.45 1.80 -16.22
CA TRP A 532 -19.24 1.19 -15.68
C TRP A 532 -18.26 0.79 -16.80
N ARG A 533 -18.74 0.16 -17.88
CA ARG A 533 -17.90 -0.21 -19.04
C ARG A 533 -17.31 1.02 -19.75
N GLU A 534 -18.10 2.08 -19.93
CA GLU A 534 -17.67 3.34 -20.58
C GLU A 534 -16.44 3.96 -19.88
N HIS A 535 -16.26 3.73 -18.58
CA HIS A 535 -15.16 4.30 -17.79
C HIS A 535 -13.91 3.41 -17.72
N LEU A 536 -13.97 2.14 -18.14
CA LEU A 536 -12.82 1.23 -18.07
C LEU A 536 -11.61 1.69 -18.92
N PRO A 537 -11.77 2.22 -20.15
CA PRO A 537 -10.63 2.69 -20.95
C PRO A 537 -9.86 3.84 -20.28
N ALA A 538 -10.58 4.80 -19.67
CA ALA A 538 -9.96 5.89 -18.92
C ALA A 538 -9.21 5.41 -17.67
N ARG A 539 -9.54 4.21 -17.16
CA ARG A 539 -8.86 3.52 -16.06
C ARG A 539 -7.71 2.61 -16.56
N GLY A 540 -7.27 2.79 -17.81
CA GLY A 540 -6.16 2.04 -18.41
C GLY A 540 -6.48 0.55 -18.63
N LEU A 541 -7.74 0.21 -18.90
CA LEU A 541 -8.20 -1.15 -19.19
C LEU A 541 -8.91 -1.14 -20.54
N GLU A 542 -8.21 -1.57 -21.59
CA GLU A 542 -8.78 -1.68 -22.94
C GLU A 542 -9.32 -3.09 -23.26
N ASN A 543 -9.06 -4.10 -22.40
CA ASN A 543 -9.59 -5.48 -22.54
C ASN A 543 -9.93 -6.13 -21.17
N ASP A 544 -11.22 -6.45 -20.98
CA ASP A 544 -11.78 -7.74 -20.58
C ASP A 544 -11.44 -8.41 -19.21
N THR A 545 -10.22 -8.36 -18.66
CA THR A 545 -9.96 -8.85 -17.28
C THR A 545 -9.76 -7.70 -16.32
N VAL A 546 -10.77 -7.41 -15.50
CA VAL A 546 -10.75 -6.38 -14.46
C VAL A 546 -11.03 -7.01 -13.10
N ILE A 547 -10.27 -6.61 -12.08
CA ILE A 547 -10.64 -6.84 -10.68
C ILE A 547 -11.00 -5.48 -10.10
N ASP A 548 -12.29 -5.18 -9.96
CA ASP A 548 -12.79 -3.89 -9.46
C ASP A 548 -13.14 -4.02 -7.97
N TRP A 549 -12.48 -3.24 -7.11
CA TRP A 549 -12.70 -3.27 -5.68
C TRP A 549 -13.86 -2.35 -5.29
N LEU A 550 -15.03 -2.92 -5.05
CA LEU A 550 -16.27 -2.18 -4.78
C LEU A 550 -16.25 -1.54 -3.39
N LEU A 551 -16.94 -0.40 -3.25
CA LEU A 551 -17.15 0.31 -1.98
C LEU A 551 -18.23 -0.36 -1.11
N TRP A 552 -19.28 -0.88 -1.74
CA TRP A 552 -20.44 -1.45 -1.08
C TRP A 552 -21.10 -2.50 -1.99
N TRP A 553 -21.88 -3.39 -1.39
CA TRP A 553 -22.64 -4.45 -2.05
C TRP A 553 -24.04 -4.54 -1.44
N ASP A 554 -25.05 -4.82 -2.27
CA ASP A 554 -26.38 -5.18 -1.80
C ASP A 554 -27.21 -5.98 -2.82
N ASN A 555 -28.46 -6.31 -2.45
CA ASN A 555 -29.43 -7.01 -3.28
C ASN A 555 -29.87 -6.27 -4.56
N ALA A 556 -29.83 -4.94 -4.61
CA ALA A 556 -30.19 -4.20 -5.82
C ALA A 556 -29.09 -4.34 -6.89
N LEU A 557 -27.81 -4.36 -6.48
CA LEU A 557 -26.71 -4.71 -7.38
C LEU A 557 -26.84 -6.14 -7.87
N LEU A 558 -27.11 -7.10 -6.98
CA LEU A 558 -27.35 -8.49 -7.37
C LEU A 558 -28.49 -8.60 -8.40
N TRP A 559 -29.61 -7.90 -8.15
CA TRP A 559 -30.75 -7.88 -9.05
C TRP A 559 -30.37 -7.35 -10.44
N ALA A 560 -29.60 -6.25 -10.50
CA ALA A 560 -29.17 -5.64 -11.74
C ALA A 560 -28.12 -6.47 -12.50
N LEU A 561 -27.19 -7.11 -11.79
CA LEU A 561 -26.08 -7.84 -12.41
C LEU A 561 -26.50 -9.16 -13.06
N ARG A 562 -27.50 -9.86 -12.50
CA ARG A 562 -27.95 -11.17 -13.02
C ARG A 562 -28.31 -11.16 -14.52
N PRO A 563 -29.13 -10.21 -15.04
CA PRO A 563 -29.42 -10.14 -16.46
C PRO A 563 -28.34 -9.42 -17.27
N GLN A 564 -27.56 -8.52 -16.68
CA GLN A 564 -26.69 -7.59 -17.44
C GLN A 564 -25.22 -8.03 -17.51
N LEU A 565 -24.78 -8.85 -16.57
CA LEU A 565 -23.39 -9.27 -16.46
C LEU A 565 -23.26 -10.74 -16.02
N PRO A 566 -23.95 -11.70 -16.66
CA PRO A 566 -23.97 -13.10 -16.22
C PRO A 566 -22.59 -13.78 -16.17
N GLN A 567 -21.60 -13.24 -16.87
CA GLN A 567 -20.21 -13.71 -16.86
C GLN A 567 -19.39 -13.21 -15.66
N GLY A 568 -19.86 -12.21 -14.93
CA GLY A 568 -19.12 -11.61 -13.82
C GLY A 568 -19.00 -12.54 -12.62
N ARG A 569 -17.99 -12.30 -11.77
CA ARG A 569 -17.74 -13.10 -10.55
C ARG A 569 -17.51 -12.20 -9.34
N LEU A 570 -18.03 -12.60 -8.19
CA LEU A 570 -17.75 -11.94 -6.91
C LEU A 570 -16.63 -12.65 -6.15
N LEU A 571 -15.69 -11.88 -5.60
CA LEU A 571 -14.78 -12.32 -4.55
C LEU A 571 -15.21 -11.65 -3.25
N LEU A 572 -15.79 -12.44 -2.35
CA LEU A 572 -16.40 -11.98 -1.11
C LEU A 572 -15.47 -12.30 0.05
N VAL A 573 -14.83 -11.29 0.62
CA VAL A 573 -13.92 -11.44 1.76
C VAL A 573 -14.70 -11.50 3.06
N LEU A 574 -14.46 -12.54 3.85
CA LEU A 574 -15.16 -12.81 5.10
C LEU A 574 -14.19 -13.21 6.21
N ARG A 575 -14.61 -12.87 7.43
CA ARG A 575 -14.13 -13.38 8.71
C ARG A 575 -15.35 -13.71 9.57
N ASP A 576 -15.16 -14.27 10.76
CA ASP A 576 -16.23 -14.41 11.74
C ASP A 576 -16.93 -13.05 11.92
N PRO A 577 -18.25 -12.93 11.67
CA PRO A 577 -18.97 -11.67 11.77
C PRO A 577 -18.83 -10.96 13.12
N ARG A 578 -18.56 -11.71 14.19
CA ARG A 578 -18.31 -11.17 15.54
C ARG A 578 -16.93 -10.52 15.62
N ASP A 579 -15.90 -11.13 15.04
CA ASP A 579 -14.58 -10.49 14.87
C ASP A 579 -14.66 -9.30 13.93
N MET A 580 -15.43 -9.39 12.84
CA MET A 580 -15.60 -8.27 11.90
C MET A 580 -16.17 -7.03 12.59
N LEU A 581 -17.18 -7.19 13.46
CA LEU A 581 -17.72 -6.05 14.22
C LEU A 581 -16.66 -5.44 15.15
N LEU A 582 -15.92 -6.28 15.88
CA LEU A 582 -14.89 -5.82 16.79
C LEU A 582 -13.74 -5.11 16.05
N ASP A 583 -13.27 -5.70 14.95
CA ASP A 583 -12.23 -5.15 14.09
C ASP A 583 -12.66 -3.81 13.47
N TRP A 584 -13.92 -3.71 13.03
CA TRP A 584 -14.48 -2.45 12.54
C TRP A 584 -14.52 -1.37 13.63
N ILE A 585 -14.88 -1.71 14.86
CA ILE A 585 -14.85 -0.75 15.99
C ILE A 585 -13.42 -0.32 16.28
N ALA A 586 -12.46 -1.24 16.32
CA ALA A 586 -11.08 -0.97 16.65
C ALA A 586 -10.37 -0.11 15.60
N TYR A 587 -10.62 -0.41 14.31
CA TYR A 587 -9.78 0.11 13.23
C TYR A 587 -10.52 0.86 12.11
N GLY A 588 -11.85 0.87 12.13
CA GLY A 588 -12.65 1.43 11.05
C GLY A 588 -12.81 0.48 9.86
N ALA A 589 -13.18 1.03 8.72
CA ALA A 589 -13.45 0.30 7.48
C ALA A 589 -12.67 0.92 6.32
N ALA A 590 -12.43 0.14 5.26
CA ALA A 590 -11.76 0.64 4.06
C ALA A 590 -12.50 1.83 3.45
N ALA A 591 -13.83 1.76 3.36
CA ALA A 591 -14.67 2.91 3.09
C ALA A 591 -14.87 3.69 4.41
N PRO A 592 -14.79 5.03 4.41
CA PRO A 592 -14.86 5.84 5.63
C PRO A 592 -16.31 5.95 6.12
N LEU A 593 -16.87 4.83 6.59
CA LEU A 593 -18.24 4.73 7.07
C LEU A 593 -18.35 5.22 8.52
N ALA A 594 -19.37 6.03 8.78
CA ALA A 594 -19.70 6.56 10.08
C ALA A 594 -20.32 5.46 10.94
N MET A 595 -19.84 5.37 12.18
CA MET A 595 -20.41 4.51 13.21
C MET A 595 -20.85 5.40 14.37
N THR A 596 -22.16 5.56 14.55
CA THR A 596 -22.70 6.38 15.65
C THR A 596 -23.01 5.55 16.89
N SER A 597 -23.28 4.25 16.71
CA SER A 597 -23.49 3.32 17.82
C SER A 597 -23.17 1.88 17.42
N MET A 598 -22.82 1.05 18.41
CA MET A 598 -22.60 -0.39 18.23
C MET A 598 -23.88 -1.12 17.79
N ALA A 599 -25.06 -0.67 18.25
CA ALA A 599 -26.33 -1.26 17.87
C ALA A 599 -26.64 -1.04 16.38
N GLU A 600 -26.43 0.19 15.87
CA GLU A 600 -26.61 0.50 14.45
C GLU A 600 -25.63 -0.30 13.57
N ALA A 601 -24.35 -0.32 13.95
CA ALA A 601 -23.31 -1.05 13.24
C ALA A 601 -23.59 -2.56 13.16
N SER A 602 -23.92 -3.19 14.31
CA SER A 602 -24.25 -4.62 14.36
C SER A 602 -25.48 -4.96 13.51
N GLN A 603 -26.56 -4.17 13.60
CA GLN A 603 -27.75 -4.39 12.77
C GLN A 603 -27.48 -4.22 11.28
N TRP A 604 -26.68 -3.23 10.89
CA TRP A 604 -26.29 -3.04 9.50
C TRP A 604 -25.45 -4.22 9.00
N LEU A 605 -24.50 -4.69 9.81
CA LEU A 605 -23.64 -5.82 9.48
C LEU A 605 -24.45 -7.12 9.34
N VAL A 606 -25.38 -7.38 10.26
CA VAL A 606 -26.33 -8.51 10.18
C VAL A 606 -27.06 -8.50 8.84
N ARG A 607 -27.63 -7.35 8.45
CA ARG A 607 -28.36 -7.23 7.18
C ARG A 607 -27.45 -7.44 5.97
N SER A 608 -26.26 -6.85 5.94
CA SER A 608 -25.27 -7.04 4.86
C SER A 608 -24.92 -8.51 4.68
N LEU A 609 -24.52 -9.16 5.78
CA LEU A 609 -24.05 -10.53 5.76
C LEU A 609 -25.18 -11.53 5.52
N THR A 610 -26.42 -11.20 5.88
CA THR A 610 -27.60 -12.01 5.57
C THR A 610 -27.82 -12.09 4.06
N GLN A 611 -27.53 -11.01 3.33
CA GLN A 611 -27.61 -11.01 1.86
C GLN A 611 -26.51 -11.86 1.25
N ILE A 612 -25.30 -11.84 1.81
CA ILE A 612 -24.20 -12.70 1.37
C ILE A 612 -24.50 -14.18 1.65
N ALA A 613 -25.04 -14.49 2.83
CA ALA A 613 -25.46 -15.85 3.17
C ALA A 613 -26.52 -16.35 2.20
N ALA A 614 -27.57 -15.55 1.91
CA ALA A 614 -28.58 -15.92 0.92
C ALA A 614 -28.01 -16.09 -0.49
N LEU A 615 -27.11 -15.19 -0.92
CA LEU A 615 -26.41 -15.30 -2.20
C LEU A 615 -25.64 -16.62 -2.32
N HIS A 616 -24.98 -17.05 -1.24
CA HIS A 616 -24.21 -18.28 -1.19
C HIS A 616 -25.09 -19.53 -1.13
N GLU A 617 -26.06 -19.56 -0.23
CA GLU A 617 -26.96 -20.70 0.00
C GLU A 617 -27.85 -21.00 -1.22
N GLU A 618 -28.31 -19.96 -1.92
CA GLU A 618 -29.21 -20.07 -3.08
C GLU A 618 -28.47 -20.00 -4.43
N ASP A 619 -27.14 -19.95 -4.43
CA ASP A 619 -26.28 -19.79 -5.62
C ASP A 619 -26.76 -18.69 -6.59
N LEU A 620 -27.03 -17.50 -6.04
CA LEU A 620 -27.72 -16.44 -6.78
C LEU A 620 -26.84 -15.76 -7.84
N TYR A 621 -25.52 -15.92 -7.78
CA TYR A 621 -24.58 -15.33 -8.73
C TYR A 621 -23.20 -15.99 -8.60
N PRO A 622 -22.38 -16.08 -9.67
CA PRO A 622 -21.04 -16.67 -9.55
C PRO A 622 -20.18 -15.95 -8.51
N HIS A 623 -19.70 -16.68 -7.51
CA HIS A 623 -18.95 -16.09 -6.40
C HIS A 623 -17.94 -17.06 -5.77
N VAL A 624 -16.99 -16.50 -5.02
CA VAL A 624 -16.05 -17.23 -4.15
C VAL A 624 -16.03 -16.54 -2.79
N LEU A 625 -16.24 -17.31 -1.73
CA LEU A 625 -16.03 -16.84 -0.35
C LEU A 625 -14.56 -16.98 0.01
N LEU A 626 -13.89 -15.86 0.26
CA LEU A 626 -12.51 -15.78 0.72
C LEU A 626 -12.50 -15.63 2.24
N ARG A 627 -12.26 -16.73 2.95
CA ARG A 627 -12.09 -16.72 4.41
C ARG A 627 -10.65 -16.40 4.75
N ILE A 628 -10.45 -15.34 5.52
CA ILE A 628 -9.10 -14.87 5.87
C ILE A 628 -8.83 -14.83 7.37
N ASP A 629 -9.66 -15.50 8.17
CA ASP A 629 -9.63 -15.51 9.64
C ASP A 629 -8.22 -15.69 10.21
N ASP A 630 -7.52 -16.76 9.83
CA ASP A 630 -6.19 -17.10 10.36
C ASP A 630 -5.03 -16.52 9.55
N ILE A 631 -5.29 -16.08 8.32
CA ILE A 631 -4.24 -15.67 7.37
C ILE A 631 -4.18 -14.17 7.15
N GLY A 632 -5.12 -13.40 7.71
CA GLY A 632 -5.24 -11.97 7.45
C GLY A 632 -3.94 -11.21 7.75
N ASN A 633 -3.16 -11.67 8.73
CA ASN A 633 -1.88 -11.05 9.11
C ASN A 633 -0.64 -11.63 8.41
N ASP A 634 -0.78 -12.68 7.61
CA ASP A 634 0.33 -13.39 6.96
C ASP A 634 0.33 -13.18 5.44
N ALA A 635 1.33 -12.43 4.95
CA ALA A 635 1.49 -12.12 3.53
C ALA A 635 1.74 -13.36 2.65
N HIS A 636 2.42 -14.38 3.17
CA HIS A 636 2.71 -15.60 2.42
C HIS A 636 1.47 -16.48 2.34
N ALA A 637 0.80 -16.71 3.47
CA ALA A 637 -0.44 -17.48 3.49
C ALA A 637 -1.55 -16.82 2.64
N MET A 638 -1.60 -15.48 2.62
CA MET A 638 -2.49 -14.71 1.74
C MET A 638 -2.15 -14.95 0.26
N ALA A 639 -0.87 -14.93 -0.11
CA ALA A 639 -0.44 -15.21 -1.48
C ALA A 639 -0.77 -16.65 -1.92
N ASP A 640 -0.61 -17.62 -1.02
CA ASP A 640 -0.99 -19.01 -1.27
C ASP A 640 -2.50 -19.18 -1.47
N LEU A 641 -3.33 -18.50 -0.66
CA LEU A 641 -4.79 -18.49 -0.85
C LEU A 641 -5.15 -17.91 -2.22
N LEU A 642 -4.64 -16.73 -2.54
CA LEU A 642 -4.89 -16.09 -3.83
C LEU A 642 -4.39 -16.95 -4.99
N GLY A 643 -3.25 -17.62 -4.83
CA GLY A 643 -2.71 -18.50 -5.86
C GLY A 643 -3.60 -19.69 -6.16
N ARG A 644 -4.23 -20.29 -5.13
CA ARG A 644 -5.25 -21.33 -5.31
C ARG A 644 -6.51 -20.81 -6.00
N VAL A 645 -7.00 -19.62 -5.60
CA VAL A 645 -8.23 -19.01 -6.16
C VAL A 645 -8.09 -18.69 -7.64
N PHE A 646 -6.92 -18.19 -8.06
CA PHE A 646 -6.65 -17.80 -9.44
C PHE A 646 -5.93 -18.89 -10.27
N GLY A 647 -5.63 -20.04 -9.67
CA GLY A 647 -4.97 -21.17 -10.35
C GLY A 647 -3.54 -20.88 -10.83
N ARG A 648 -2.84 -19.93 -10.22
CA ARG A 648 -1.46 -19.56 -10.57
C ARG A 648 -0.69 -19.06 -9.33
N PRO A 649 0.62 -19.30 -9.22
CA PRO A 649 1.41 -18.74 -8.12
C PRO A 649 1.31 -17.21 -8.06
N MET A 650 1.17 -16.66 -6.86
CA MET A 650 1.16 -15.22 -6.61
C MET A 650 2.34 -14.87 -5.69
N PRO A 651 3.09 -13.78 -5.95
CA PRO A 651 4.12 -13.31 -5.03
C PRO A 651 3.47 -12.75 -3.74
N PRO A 652 4.10 -12.94 -2.57
CA PRO A 652 3.66 -12.29 -1.34
C PRO A 652 3.90 -10.77 -1.40
N ALA A 653 2.94 -10.01 -0.86
CA ALA A 653 3.14 -8.59 -0.62
C ALA A 653 4.24 -8.38 0.44
N ALA A 654 4.99 -7.27 0.36
CA ALA A 654 6.00 -6.95 1.37
C ALA A 654 5.39 -6.77 2.77
N GLN A 655 4.20 -6.18 2.84
CA GLN A 655 3.36 -6.08 4.03
C GLN A 655 1.90 -5.94 3.62
N LEU A 656 0.98 -6.49 4.42
CA LEU A 656 -0.48 -6.38 4.19
C LEU A 656 -1.11 -5.16 4.91
N GLY A 657 -0.32 -4.40 5.67
CA GLY A 657 -0.77 -3.33 6.57
C GLY A 657 -0.51 -3.68 8.04
N ALA A 658 -0.89 -2.78 8.95
CA ALA A 658 -0.78 -3.02 10.39
C ALA A 658 -1.50 -4.32 10.79
N PRO A 659 -0.97 -5.12 11.74
CA PRO A 659 -1.63 -6.33 12.21
C PRO A 659 -3.05 -6.05 12.72
N ARG A 660 -4.00 -6.93 12.39
CA ARG A 660 -5.38 -6.94 12.87
C ARG A 660 -5.56 -7.93 14.02
N LEU A 661 -6.70 -7.86 14.70
CA LEU A 661 -7.05 -8.81 15.76
C LEU A 661 -7.09 -10.25 15.21
N PRO A 662 -6.57 -11.25 15.94
CA PRO A 662 -6.55 -12.64 15.49
C PRO A 662 -7.97 -13.23 15.39
N ALA A 663 -8.10 -14.40 14.76
CA ALA A 663 -9.37 -15.13 14.71
C ALA A 663 -9.87 -15.51 16.11
N GLY A 664 -11.17 -15.40 16.34
CA GLY A 664 -11.82 -15.72 17.61
C GLY A 664 -11.63 -14.70 18.72
N HIS A 665 -10.96 -13.57 18.46
CA HIS A 665 -10.65 -12.56 19.47
C HIS A 665 -11.90 -11.92 20.07
N TRP A 666 -13.02 -11.90 19.33
CA TRP A 666 -14.34 -11.47 19.79
C TRP A 666 -14.77 -12.13 21.11
N ARG A 667 -14.29 -13.35 21.41
CA ARG A 667 -14.61 -14.07 22.66
C ARG A 667 -14.15 -13.33 23.91
N ARG A 668 -13.05 -12.57 23.83
CA ARG A 668 -12.57 -11.70 24.93
C ARG A 668 -13.53 -10.55 25.24
N TYR A 669 -14.41 -10.22 24.29
CA TYR A 669 -15.38 -9.14 24.39
C TYR A 669 -16.80 -9.65 24.63
N ARG A 670 -17.00 -10.97 24.82
CA ARG A 670 -18.33 -11.58 24.92
C ARG A 670 -19.21 -10.94 26.01
N ASP A 671 -18.62 -10.56 27.13
CA ASP A 671 -19.35 -9.99 28.27
C ASP A 671 -19.76 -8.54 28.01
N VAL A 672 -18.91 -7.77 27.31
CA VAL A 672 -19.14 -6.34 27.04
C VAL A 672 -19.90 -6.08 25.74
N MET A 673 -19.87 -7.01 24.78
CA MET A 673 -20.52 -6.90 23.47
C MET A 673 -21.60 -7.99 23.24
N GLY A 674 -22.00 -8.73 24.28
CA GLY A 674 -22.85 -9.92 24.17
C GLY A 674 -24.15 -9.70 23.38
N ALA A 675 -24.83 -8.57 23.56
CA ALA A 675 -26.07 -8.27 22.84
C ALA A 675 -25.86 -8.04 21.33
N ALA A 676 -24.70 -7.50 20.93
CA ALA A 676 -24.35 -7.31 19.53
C ALA A 676 -23.92 -8.63 18.89
N PHE A 677 -23.13 -9.44 19.62
CA PHE A 677 -22.71 -10.77 19.14
C PHE A 677 -23.89 -11.73 19.03
N ALA A 678 -24.83 -11.73 19.97
CA ALA A 678 -26.05 -12.53 19.88
C ALA A 678 -26.88 -12.22 18.62
N GLN A 679 -26.89 -10.96 18.15
CA GLN A 679 -27.55 -10.60 16.89
C GLN A 679 -26.79 -11.09 15.65
N LEU A 680 -25.45 -11.18 15.73
CA LEU A 680 -24.58 -11.64 14.64
C LEU A 680 -24.47 -13.16 14.56
N THR A 681 -24.65 -13.89 15.66
CA THR A 681 -24.50 -15.35 15.70
C THR A 681 -25.34 -16.07 14.63
N PRO A 682 -26.65 -15.77 14.43
CA PRO A 682 -27.44 -16.49 13.42
C PRO A 682 -26.88 -16.37 12.00
N VAL A 683 -26.37 -15.21 11.62
CA VAL A 683 -25.77 -15.01 10.29
C VAL A 683 -24.34 -15.58 10.22
N ALA A 684 -23.60 -15.58 11.32
CA ALA A 684 -22.30 -16.25 11.42
C ALA A 684 -22.42 -17.76 11.17
N VAL A 685 -23.40 -18.41 11.79
CA VAL A 685 -23.70 -19.84 11.61
C VAL A 685 -24.07 -20.15 10.16
N ARG A 686 -24.95 -19.35 9.55
CA ARG A 686 -25.29 -19.47 8.12
C ARG A 686 -24.06 -19.33 7.21
N LEU A 687 -23.12 -18.46 7.58
CA LEU A 687 -21.85 -18.31 6.90
C LEU A 687 -20.80 -19.34 7.35
N GLY A 688 -21.17 -20.43 8.03
CA GLY A 688 -20.28 -21.54 8.38
C GLY A 688 -19.31 -21.27 9.53
N TYR A 689 -19.57 -20.25 10.36
CA TYR A 689 -18.83 -20.02 11.60
C TYR A 689 -19.53 -20.70 12.78
N PRO A 690 -18.81 -21.38 13.67
CA PRO A 690 -19.44 -22.16 14.73
C PRO A 690 -20.17 -21.25 15.73
N GLU A 691 -21.30 -21.74 16.23
CA GLU A 691 -21.88 -21.22 17.46
C GLU A 691 -21.06 -21.76 18.64
N ASP A 692 -20.58 -20.87 19.49
CA ASP A 692 -19.91 -21.30 20.72
C ASP A 692 -20.93 -21.96 21.63
N LEU A 693 -20.48 -22.90 22.46
CA LEU A 693 -21.35 -23.48 23.48
C LEU A 693 -21.82 -22.39 24.45
N VAL A 694 -23.13 -22.13 24.45
CA VAL A 694 -23.77 -21.19 25.38
C VAL A 694 -24.28 -21.97 26.60
N ASN A 695 -24.02 -21.43 27.79
CA ASN A 695 -24.40 -22.12 29.04
C ASN A 695 -25.92 -22.36 29.09
N GLY A 696 -26.30 -23.62 29.23
CA GLY A 696 -27.69 -24.08 29.26
C GLY A 696 -28.37 -24.19 27.89
N ALA A 697 -27.70 -23.90 26.78
CA ALA A 697 -28.26 -24.01 25.45
C ALA A 697 -28.10 -25.43 24.85
N PRO A 698 -28.89 -25.78 23.82
CA PRO A 698 -28.70 -27.02 23.08
C PRO A 698 -27.29 -27.16 22.49
N ILE A 699 -26.75 -28.36 22.53
CA ILE A 699 -25.49 -28.74 21.87
C ILE A 699 -25.80 -29.06 20.41
N ASP A 700 -25.05 -28.48 19.48
CA ASP A 700 -25.19 -28.79 18.06
C ASP A 700 -24.84 -30.26 17.77
N ARG A 701 -25.55 -30.84 16.80
CA ARG A 701 -25.31 -32.20 16.29
C ARG A 701 -23.85 -32.46 15.94
N GLU A 702 -23.11 -31.47 15.44
CA GLU A 702 -21.70 -31.66 15.09
C GLU A 702 -20.83 -32.08 16.28
N PHE A 703 -21.24 -31.75 17.51
CA PHE A 703 -20.53 -32.10 18.73
C PHE A 703 -21.04 -33.40 19.38
N ALA A 704 -22.09 -34.01 18.84
CA ALA A 704 -22.68 -35.23 19.37
C ALA A 704 -21.96 -36.48 18.84
N ALA A 705 -21.86 -37.52 19.67
CA ALA A 705 -21.41 -38.84 19.24
C ALA A 705 -22.46 -39.52 18.38
N GLY A 706 -23.75 -39.22 18.59
CA GLY A 706 -24.83 -39.79 17.78
C GLY A 706 -26.06 -38.90 17.64
N ASP A 707 -26.86 -39.22 16.61
CA ASP A 707 -28.15 -38.64 16.29
C ASP A 707 -29.20 -39.74 16.01
N ALA A 708 -30.39 -39.35 15.56
CA ALA A 708 -31.48 -40.29 15.25
C ALA A 708 -31.14 -41.31 14.13
N ASN A 709 -30.08 -41.08 13.35
CA ASN A 709 -29.63 -41.90 12.23
C ASN A 709 -28.35 -42.70 12.53
N GLY A 710 -27.79 -42.61 13.74
CA GLY A 710 -26.58 -43.34 14.15
C GLY A 710 -25.46 -42.42 14.62
N PHE A 711 -24.20 -42.77 14.35
CA PHE A 711 -23.06 -41.95 14.77
C PHE A 711 -23.02 -40.61 14.02
N ALA A 712 -22.69 -39.55 14.75
CA ALA A 712 -22.62 -38.16 14.28
C ALA A 712 -21.14 -37.71 14.20
N PRO A 713 -20.85 -36.45 13.78
CA PRO A 713 -19.47 -35.99 13.57
C PRO A 713 -18.58 -35.99 14.82
N ASP A 714 -19.14 -36.03 16.04
CA ASP A 714 -18.40 -36.24 17.29
C ASP A 714 -17.20 -35.31 17.49
N ARG A 715 -17.37 -34.04 17.12
CA ARG A 715 -16.35 -33.01 17.32
C ARG A 715 -16.37 -32.56 18.79
N ASN A 716 -15.23 -32.34 19.43
CA ASN A 716 -15.27 -31.64 20.72
C ASN A 716 -15.78 -30.20 20.48
N PRO A 717 -16.61 -29.63 21.37
CA PRO A 717 -16.99 -28.22 21.26
C PRO A 717 -15.78 -27.32 21.51
N HIS A 718 -15.87 -26.09 21.02
CA HIS A 718 -14.93 -25.05 21.41
C HIS A 718 -15.13 -24.72 22.89
N LEU A 719 -14.05 -24.70 23.67
CA LEU A 719 -14.05 -24.34 25.08
C LEU A 719 -12.95 -23.31 25.34
N ALA A 720 -13.29 -22.19 25.98
CA ALA A 720 -12.33 -21.18 26.38
C ALA A 720 -12.64 -20.68 27.79
N TRP A 721 -11.59 -20.31 28.52
CA TRP A 721 -11.68 -19.77 29.88
C TRP A 721 -10.68 -18.64 30.10
N SER A 722 -10.99 -17.74 31.05
CA SER A 722 -10.16 -16.61 31.43
C SER A 722 -10.17 -16.44 32.96
N GLY A 723 -9.44 -15.44 33.48
CA GLY A 723 -9.37 -15.21 34.94
C GLY A 723 -8.59 -16.29 35.69
N VAL A 724 -7.52 -16.81 35.06
CA VAL A 724 -6.69 -17.88 35.63
C VAL A 724 -6.03 -17.40 36.93
N PRO A 725 -6.20 -18.11 38.06
CA PRO A 725 -5.57 -17.73 39.32
C PRO A 725 -4.04 -17.76 39.27
N ASP A 726 -3.41 -16.85 40.00
CA ASP A 726 -1.96 -16.87 40.22
C ASP A 726 -1.50 -18.22 40.81
N GLY A 727 -0.39 -18.73 40.30
CA GLY A 727 0.17 -20.02 40.73
C GLY A 727 -0.39 -21.23 39.98
N THR A 728 -1.32 -21.05 39.04
CA THR A 728 -1.78 -22.13 38.15
C THR A 728 -0.62 -22.69 37.34
N ARG A 729 -0.45 -24.01 37.36
CA ARG A 729 0.59 -24.76 36.63
C ARG A 729 0.04 -25.72 35.59
N SER A 730 -1.19 -26.20 35.76
CA SER A 730 -1.91 -26.98 34.75
C SER A 730 -3.43 -26.88 34.93
N PHE A 731 -4.18 -27.41 33.97
CA PHE A 731 -5.62 -27.61 34.06
C PHE A 731 -6.02 -29.08 33.93
N LEU A 732 -7.14 -29.43 34.55
CA LEU A 732 -7.90 -30.66 34.29
C LEU A 732 -9.24 -30.28 33.65
N LEU A 733 -9.63 -30.97 32.57
CA LEU A 733 -10.94 -30.85 31.94
C LEU A 733 -11.73 -32.16 32.09
N VAL A 734 -13.01 -32.05 32.45
CA VAL A 734 -13.95 -33.18 32.52
C VAL A 734 -15.28 -32.80 31.85
N CYS A 735 -15.80 -33.66 30.96
CA CYS A 735 -17.18 -33.59 30.48
C CYS A 735 -18.00 -34.72 31.11
N VAL A 736 -19.10 -34.39 31.78
CA VAL A 736 -19.98 -35.35 32.46
C VAL A 736 -21.46 -35.11 32.15
N ASP A 737 -22.18 -36.20 31.89
CA ASP A 737 -23.64 -36.27 31.78
C ASP A 737 -24.22 -36.86 33.08
N PRO A 738 -24.89 -36.08 33.95
CA PRO A 738 -25.48 -36.57 35.19
C PRO A 738 -26.91 -37.10 34.99
N ASP A 739 -27.42 -37.13 33.76
CA ASP A 739 -28.81 -37.45 33.44
C ASP A 739 -28.98 -38.86 32.83
N VAL A 740 -27.92 -39.69 32.82
CA VAL A 740 -27.98 -41.06 32.27
C VAL A 740 -28.87 -41.99 33.13
N PRO A 741 -29.83 -42.71 32.53
CA PRO A 741 -30.73 -43.59 33.26
C PRO A 741 -30.02 -44.83 33.87
N THR A 742 -30.42 -45.20 35.08
CA THR A 742 -29.80 -46.30 35.86
C THR A 742 -30.39 -47.69 35.64
N VAL A 743 -31.43 -47.84 34.80
CA VAL A 743 -32.09 -49.12 34.49
C VAL A 743 -31.84 -49.41 33.01
N PRO A 744 -30.79 -50.16 32.64
CA PRO A 744 -30.39 -50.36 31.26
C PRO A 744 -31.47 -51.00 30.37
N GLU A 745 -32.38 -51.78 30.95
CA GLU A 745 -33.43 -52.50 30.23
C GLU A 745 -34.45 -51.59 29.55
N THR A 746 -34.54 -50.32 29.97
CA THR A 746 -35.46 -49.32 29.38
C THR A 746 -34.83 -48.49 28.28
N VAL A 747 -33.50 -48.55 28.09
CA VAL A 747 -32.73 -47.67 27.21
C VAL A 747 -32.82 -48.14 25.75
N GLY A 748 -33.18 -47.23 24.82
CA GLY A 748 -33.13 -47.48 23.38
C GLY A 748 -34.19 -48.46 22.86
N ARG A 749 -35.35 -48.54 23.52
CA ARG A 749 -36.46 -49.45 23.21
C ARG A 749 -37.61 -48.71 22.54
N ASP A 750 -38.08 -49.20 21.40
CA ASP A 750 -39.22 -48.60 20.69
C ASP A 750 -40.58 -48.79 21.41
N ASP A 751 -40.68 -49.82 22.26
CA ASP A 751 -41.91 -50.21 22.96
C ASP A 751 -42.03 -49.65 24.39
N MET A 752 -41.05 -48.84 24.83
CA MET A 752 -40.98 -48.29 26.18
C MET A 752 -40.47 -46.84 26.17
N SER A 753 -40.89 -46.02 27.15
CA SER A 753 -40.21 -44.76 27.48
C SER A 753 -39.31 -44.95 28.71
N VAL A 754 -38.25 -44.16 28.81
CA VAL A 754 -37.44 -44.00 30.03
C VAL A 754 -38.11 -42.88 30.85
N PRO A 755 -38.78 -43.19 31.97
CA PRO A 755 -39.59 -42.21 32.68
C PRO A 755 -38.77 -41.05 33.23
N ARG A 756 -39.40 -39.86 33.24
CA ARG A 756 -38.75 -38.67 33.79
C ARG A 756 -38.36 -38.81 35.26
N ASP A 757 -38.96 -39.67 36.08
CA ASP A 757 -38.62 -39.83 37.51
C ASP A 757 -37.59 -40.93 37.80
N GLN A 758 -37.16 -41.68 36.78
CA GLN A 758 -36.16 -42.73 36.92
C GLN A 758 -34.83 -42.19 37.51
N PRO A 759 -34.17 -42.91 38.44
CA PRO A 759 -32.89 -42.51 39.00
C PRO A 759 -31.81 -42.39 37.93
N ARG A 760 -30.93 -41.38 38.06
CA ARG A 760 -29.86 -41.07 37.10
C ARG A 760 -28.48 -41.25 37.72
N CYS A 761 -27.47 -41.43 36.88
CA CYS A 761 -26.06 -41.50 37.26
C CYS A 761 -25.19 -40.65 36.33
N ASP A 762 -23.96 -40.38 36.79
CA ASP A 762 -22.94 -39.72 35.99
C ASP A 762 -22.42 -40.66 34.90
N PHE A 763 -22.18 -40.09 33.73
CA PHE A 763 -21.49 -40.72 32.61
C PHE A 763 -20.44 -39.74 32.07
N VAL A 764 -19.18 -40.15 32.10
CA VAL A 764 -18.04 -39.35 31.68
C VAL A 764 -17.91 -39.46 30.17
N HIS A 765 -18.01 -38.31 29.51
CA HIS A 765 -17.82 -38.16 28.06
C HIS A 765 -16.39 -37.75 27.70
N TRP A 766 -15.68 -37.11 28.62
CA TRP A 766 -14.30 -36.67 28.39
C TRP A 766 -13.55 -36.46 29.71
N VAL A 767 -12.29 -36.85 29.75
CA VAL A 767 -11.34 -36.44 30.80
C VAL A 767 -9.97 -36.18 30.17
N MET A 768 -9.40 -35.01 30.43
CA MET A 768 -8.07 -34.61 29.95
C MET A 768 -7.30 -33.90 31.05
N ALA A 769 -6.12 -34.43 31.39
CA ALA A 769 -5.27 -33.94 32.47
C ALA A 769 -3.99 -33.27 31.93
N ASP A 770 -3.31 -32.53 32.80
CA ASP A 770 -2.01 -31.88 32.54
C ASP A 770 -2.03 -30.91 31.36
N ILE A 771 -3.16 -30.24 31.14
CA ILE A 771 -3.25 -29.18 30.15
C ILE A 771 -2.33 -28.03 30.62
N PRO A 772 -1.34 -27.57 29.84
CA PRO A 772 -0.41 -26.55 30.31
C PRO A 772 -1.10 -25.25 30.74
N ALA A 773 -0.59 -24.56 31.76
CA ALA A 773 -1.16 -23.28 32.23
C ALA A 773 -1.22 -22.18 31.16
N SER A 774 -0.41 -22.29 30.09
CA SER A 774 -0.44 -21.38 28.94
C SER A 774 -1.65 -21.59 28.03
N VAL A 775 -2.38 -22.70 28.17
CA VAL A 775 -3.54 -23.04 27.33
C VAL A 775 -4.81 -22.54 28.03
N GLN A 776 -5.53 -21.65 27.36
CA GLN A 776 -6.81 -21.08 27.83
C GLN A 776 -7.97 -21.36 26.87
N GLU A 777 -7.70 -22.14 25.82
CA GLU A 777 -8.64 -22.46 24.76
C GLU A 777 -8.40 -23.86 24.22
N ILE A 778 -9.48 -24.57 23.92
CA ILE A 778 -9.50 -25.80 23.13
C ILE A 778 -10.46 -25.58 21.97
N ALA A 779 -9.91 -25.51 20.76
CA ALA A 779 -10.68 -25.27 19.55
C ALA A 779 -11.63 -26.44 19.24
N ALA A 780 -12.77 -26.15 18.61
CA ALA A 780 -13.71 -27.16 18.18
C ALA A 780 -13.03 -28.16 17.23
N GLY A 781 -13.24 -29.45 17.43
CA GLY A 781 -12.65 -30.50 16.60
C GLY A 781 -11.17 -30.82 16.89
N SER A 782 -10.46 -30.03 17.72
CA SER A 782 -9.00 -30.18 17.91
C SER A 782 -8.57 -31.42 18.70
N CYS A 783 -9.46 -31.98 19.51
CA CYS A 783 -9.22 -33.16 20.34
C CYS A 783 -10.04 -34.38 19.88
N SER A 784 -11.13 -34.16 19.15
CA SER A 784 -11.96 -35.19 18.52
C SER A 784 -12.60 -34.64 17.26
N ASP A 785 -12.57 -35.40 16.16
CA ASP A 785 -13.20 -35.08 14.88
C ASP A 785 -13.65 -36.40 14.22
N GLY A 786 -14.73 -36.98 14.76
CA GLY A 786 -15.30 -38.24 14.32
C GLY A 786 -15.34 -39.31 15.42
N PHE A 787 -16.45 -40.06 15.44
CA PHE A 787 -16.62 -41.20 16.34
C PHE A 787 -15.84 -42.41 15.81
N VAL A 788 -15.10 -43.10 16.69
CA VAL A 788 -14.25 -44.25 16.31
C VAL A 788 -14.77 -45.53 16.96
N VAL A 789 -15.16 -46.50 16.13
CA VAL A 789 -15.56 -47.84 16.58
C VAL A 789 -14.40 -48.51 17.32
N LYS A 790 -14.66 -49.03 18.52
CA LYS A 790 -13.67 -49.57 19.48
C LYS A 790 -12.74 -48.53 20.10
N GLY A 791 -13.09 -47.25 19.99
CA GLY A 791 -12.47 -46.15 20.71
C GLY A 791 -11.20 -45.58 20.06
N LYS A 792 -10.89 -44.34 20.42
CA LYS A 792 -9.72 -43.59 19.94
C LYS A 792 -8.49 -44.06 20.74
N THR A 793 -7.45 -44.55 20.07
CA THR A 793 -6.26 -45.10 20.76
C THR A 793 -5.24 -44.04 21.20
N ALA A 794 -5.17 -42.91 20.48
CA ALA A 794 -4.29 -41.79 20.79
C ALA A 794 -4.91 -40.46 20.31
N PRO A 795 -6.03 -40.02 20.90
CA PRO A 795 -6.68 -38.77 20.53
C PRO A 795 -5.76 -37.57 20.74
N ALA A 796 -5.88 -36.57 19.87
CA ALA A 796 -5.10 -35.34 19.93
C ALA A 796 -5.45 -34.51 21.17
N GLY A 797 -4.56 -33.58 21.53
CA GLY A 797 -4.78 -32.64 22.62
C GLY A 797 -3.65 -31.61 22.66
N PRO A 798 -3.77 -30.56 23.50
CA PRO A 798 -2.69 -29.61 23.72
C PRO A 798 -1.37 -30.32 24.08
N ALA A 799 -0.25 -29.82 23.59
CA ALA A 799 1.05 -30.44 23.82
C ALA A 799 1.34 -30.59 25.33
N GLY A 800 1.62 -31.82 25.77
CA GLY A 800 1.85 -32.15 27.18
C GLY A 800 0.62 -32.65 27.95
N SER A 801 -0.59 -32.50 27.40
CA SER A 801 -1.81 -33.05 28.00
C SER A 801 -1.90 -34.57 27.83
N ARG A 802 -2.70 -35.21 28.70
CA ARG A 802 -2.98 -36.65 28.66
C ARG A 802 -4.49 -36.89 28.61
N GLN A 803 -4.92 -37.74 27.67
CA GLN A 803 -6.31 -38.13 27.48
C GLN A 803 -6.62 -39.39 28.31
N GLY A 804 -7.70 -39.38 29.07
CA GLY A 804 -8.13 -40.54 29.87
C GLY A 804 -9.32 -41.29 29.26
N LEU A 805 -9.69 -42.39 29.90
CA LEU A 805 -10.80 -43.25 29.52
C LEU A 805 -12.14 -42.58 29.86
N ASN A 806 -13.05 -42.56 28.89
CA ASN A 806 -14.44 -42.18 29.08
C ASN A 806 -15.33 -43.44 29.25
N ASP A 807 -16.59 -43.24 29.63
CA ASP A 807 -17.48 -44.31 30.05
C ASP A 807 -18.05 -45.14 28.90
N PHE A 808 -17.84 -44.75 27.62
CA PHE A 808 -18.13 -45.62 26.48
C PHE A 808 -17.30 -46.92 26.51
N THR A 809 -16.12 -46.89 27.14
CA THR A 809 -15.30 -48.07 27.43
C THR A 809 -16.07 -49.11 28.23
N GLY A 810 -16.78 -48.68 29.28
CA GLY A 810 -17.61 -49.56 30.10
C GLY A 810 -18.91 -49.94 29.39
N TRP A 811 -19.55 -48.97 28.73
CA TRP A 811 -20.82 -49.16 28.03
C TRP A 811 -20.75 -50.23 26.94
N PHE A 812 -19.71 -50.20 26.11
CA PHE A 812 -19.55 -51.13 24.99
C PHE A 812 -18.82 -52.43 25.33
N ALA A 813 -18.40 -52.64 26.58
CA ALA A 813 -17.61 -53.81 26.98
C ALA A 813 -18.30 -55.16 26.66
N GLY A 814 -19.63 -55.20 26.68
CA GLY A 814 -20.43 -56.39 26.35
C GLY A 814 -20.70 -56.60 24.86
N ASN A 815 -20.36 -55.65 23.99
CA ASN A 815 -20.61 -55.72 22.55
C ASN A 815 -19.30 -56.01 21.79
N PRO A 816 -19.11 -57.20 21.19
CA PRO A 816 -17.85 -57.58 20.51
C PRO A 816 -17.43 -56.65 19.36
N ASP A 817 -18.39 -55.99 18.71
CA ASP A 817 -18.14 -55.09 17.58
C ASP A 817 -17.70 -53.70 18.05
N MET A 818 -18.05 -53.33 19.29
CA MET A 818 -17.81 -52.01 19.86
C MET A 818 -16.82 -52.02 21.04
N ALA A 819 -16.53 -53.17 21.64
CA ALA A 819 -15.66 -53.27 22.81
C ALA A 819 -14.24 -52.79 22.49
N GLY A 820 -13.75 -51.84 23.30
CA GLY A 820 -12.44 -51.22 23.14
C GLY A 820 -12.21 -50.12 24.19
N ASP A 821 -11.04 -49.47 24.12
CA ASP A 821 -10.67 -48.39 25.01
C ASP A 821 -11.06 -47.05 24.37
N TYR A 822 -12.05 -46.37 24.94
CA TYR A 822 -12.52 -45.07 24.47
C TYR A 822 -11.80 -43.97 25.23
N LEU A 823 -10.76 -43.39 24.61
CA LEU A 823 -10.00 -42.26 25.16
C LEU A 823 -10.50 -40.94 24.57
N GLY A 824 -10.42 -39.89 25.37
CA GLY A 824 -10.73 -38.52 24.93
C GLY A 824 -12.23 -38.24 24.89
N TYR A 825 -12.62 -37.28 24.06
CA TYR A 825 -14.01 -36.84 23.93
C TYR A 825 -14.79 -37.81 23.05
N ASP A 826 -15.90 -38.34 23.55
CA ASP A 826 -17.01 -38.87 22.75
C ASP A 826 -18.28 -38.17 23.26
N GLY A 827 -18.96 -37.44 22.39
CA GLY A 827 -20.01 -36.47 22.74
C GLY A 827 -21.36 -37.06 23.15
N PRO A 828 -22.39 -36.20 23.26
CA PRO A 828 -23.75 -36.61 23.57
C PRO A 828 -24.28 -37.74 22.68
N TYR A 829 -24.90 -38.76 23.30
CA TYR A 829 -25.69 -39.77 22.60
C TYR A 829 -26.78 -40.36 23.53
N PRO A 830 -27.75 -39.55 24.00
CA PRO A 830 -28.77 -39.99 24.93
C PRO A 830 -29.79 -40.90 24.23
N PRO A 831 -30.50 -41.78 24.96
CA PRO A 831 -31.54 -42.62 24.39
C PRO A 831 -32.67 -41.79 23.75
N PHE A 832 -33.09 -42.16 22.54
CA PHE A 832 -34.20 -41.49 21.83
C PHE A 832 -35.54 -41.59 22.57
N ASN A 833 -35.69 -42.60 23.43
CA ASN A 833 -36.90 -42.84 24.20
C ASN A 833 -36.87 -42.24 25.62
N ASP A 834 -35.93 -41.33 25.92
CA ASP A 834 -35.86 -40.66 27.23
C ASP A 834 -36.77 -39.44 27.34
N GLU A 835 -37.55 -39.37 28.41
CA GLU A 835 -38.42 -38.24 28.73
C GLU A 835 -37.66 -37.06 29.38
N ARG A 836 -36.32 -37.18 29.56
CA ARG A 836 -35.44 -36.08 29.97
C ARG A 836 -34.57 -35.58 28.82
N VAL A 837 -34.37 -34.26 28.81
CA VAL A 837 -33.26 -33.63 28.10
C VAL A 837 -32.01 -33.81 28.97
N HIS A 838 -30.94 -34.37 28.40
CA HIS A 838 -29.69 -34.60 29.11
C HIS A 838 -28.85 -33.31 29.14
N ARG A 839 -28.10 -33.11 30.22
CA ARG A 839 -27.17 -31.99 30.39
C ARG A 839 -25.73 -32.49 30.37
N TYR A 840 -24.86 -31.80 29.67
CA TYR A 840 -23.45 -32.18 29.55
C TYR A 840 -22.60 -31.05 30.12
N PHE A 841 -21.96 -31.30 31.28
CA PHE A 841 -21.17 -30.32 32.01
C PHE A 841 -19.69 -30.44 31.67
N PHE A 842 -19.14 -29.42 31.02
CA PHE A 842 -17.72 -29.20 30.79
C PHE A 842 -17.14 -28.42 31.96
N ARG A 843 -16.29 -29.07 32.77
CA ARG A 843 -15.70 -28.53 34.00
C ARG A 843 -14.19 -28.42 33.83
N VAL A 844 -13.65 -27.23 34.08
CA VAL A 844 -12.20 -26.98 34.09
C VAL A 844 -11.73 -26.64 35.49
N PHE A 845 -10.63 -27.24 35.92
CA PHE A 845 -10.01 -27.04 37.22
C PHE A 845 -8.61 -26.47 37.03
N ALA A 846 -8.31 -25.33 37.65
CA ALA A 846 -6.97 -24.76 37.71
C ALA A 846 -6.19 -25.41 38.85
N LEU A 847 -4.99 -25.92 38.57
CA LEU A 847 -4.20 -26.72 39.51
C LEU A 847 -2.84 -26.07 39.80
N ASP A 848 -2.36 -26.18 41.05
CA ASP A 848 -1.05 -25.68 41.49
C ASP A 848 0.14 -26.62 41.16
N VAL A 849 -0.15 -27.75 40.51
CA VAL A 849 0.82 -28.74 40.04
C VAL A 849 0.85 -28.79 38.52
N ALA A 850 2.03 -29.08 37.95
CA ALA A 850 2.20 -29.17 36.49
C ALA A 850 1.70 -30.51 35.93
N THR A 851 1.77 -31.58 36.71
CA THR A 851 1.30 -32.92 36.32
C THR A 851 0.63 -33.64 37.49
N LEU A 852 -0.47 -34.32 37.22
CA LEU A 852 -1.16 -35.18 38.17
C LEU A 852 -0.50 -36.57 38.25
N SER A 853 -0.46 -37.15 39.45
CA SER A 853 0.01 -38.53 39.65
C SER A 853 -1.03 -39.53 39.17
N LEU A 854 -1.05 -39.77 37.85
CA LEU A 854 -2.01 -40.64 37.17
C LEU A 854 -1.32 -41.83 36.51
N PRO A 855 -1.94 -43.03 36.54
CA PRO A 855 -1.48 -44.19 35.76
C PRO A 855 -1.53 -43.90 34.25
N GLY A 856 -0.81 -44.71 33.45
CA GLY A 856 -0.80 -44.56 31.98
C GLY A 856 -2.18 -44.69 31.33
N ARG A 857 -3.09 -45.46 31.95
CA ARG A 857 -4.53 -45.50 31.66
C ARG A 857 -5.27 -45.03 32.90
N PHE A 858 -6.04 -43.95 32.81
CA PHE A 858 -6.73 -43.36 33.94
C PHE A 858 -8.17 -42.97 33.58
N THR A 859 -9.04 -42.90 34.59
CA THR A 859 -10.44 -42.47 34.48
C THR A 859 -10.65 -41.09 35.11
N ALA A 860 -11.83 -40.48 34.93
CA ALA A 860 -12.17 -39.25 35.66
C ALA A 860 -12.10 -39.43 37.20
N ALA A 861 -12.44 -40.63 37.71
CA ALA A 861 -12.32 -40.93 39.13
C ALA A 861 -10.87 -40.92 39.62
N ASP A 862 -9.92 -41.38 38.81
CA ASP A 862 -8.48 -41.27 39.10
C ASP A 862 -8.03 -39.81 39.11
N ALA A 863 -8.47 -39.03 38.11
CA ALA A 863 -8.19 -37.60 38.01
C ALA A 863 -8.71 -36.81 39.22
N TYR A 864 -9.96 -37.05 39.62
CA TYR A 864 -10.55 -36.42 40.79
C TYR A 864 -9.84 -36.77 42.10
N ARG A 865 -9.35 -38.01 42.25
CA ARG A 865 -8.51 -38.38 43.39
C ARG A 865 -7.16 -37.68 43.34
N ALA A 866 -6.50 -37.65 42.19
CA ALA A 866 -5.17 -37.08 42.03
C ALA A 866 -5.15 -35.56 42.20
N MET A 867 -6.22 -34.85 41.82
CA MET A 867 -6.31 -33.40 41.95
C MET A 867 -6.67 -32.92 43.38
N HIS A 868 -7.07 -33.83 44.27
CA HIS A 868 -7.51 -33.47 45.61
C HIS A 868 -6.39 -32.73 46.36
N GLY A 869 -6.68 -31.51 46.84
CA GLY A 869 -5.70 -30.64 47.51
C GLY A 869 -4.90 -29.72 46.58
N HIS A 870 -5.09 -29.83 45.25
CA HIS A 870 -4.36 -29.03 44.25
C HIS A 870 -5.23 -28.00 43.51
N VAL A 871 -6.54 -28.00 43.73
CA VAL A 871 -7.49 -27.13 43.02
C VAL A 871 -7.41 -25.69 43.56
N LEU A 872 -7.04 -24.76 42.69
CA LEU A 872 -7.03 -23.32 42.95
C LEU A 872 -8.38 -22.67 42.64
N ALA A 873 -9.01 -23.08 41.54
CA ALA A 873 -10.34 -22.61 41.11
C ALA A 873 -11.00 -23.64 40.19
N GLU A 874 -12.31 -23.51 40.03
CA GLU A 874 -13.12 -24.32 39.11
C GLU A 874 -14.06 -23.40 38.32
N ALA A 875 -14.26 -23.73 37.04
CA ALA A 875 -15.33 -23.18 36.23
C ALA A 875 -16.09 -24.31 35.52
N ALA A 876 -17.39 -24.09 35.26
CA ALA A 876 -18.23 -25.06 34.58
C ALA A 876 -19.15 -24.37 33.56
N LEU A 877 -19.32 -25.03 32.42
CA LEU A 877 -20.25 -24.70 31.35
C LEU A 877 -21.06 -25.95 31.05
N HIS A 878 -22.36 -25.83 30.79
CA HIS A 878 -23.12 -26.99 30.32
C HIS A 878 -23.94 -26.69 29.08
N GLY A 879 -24.14 -27.72 28.25
CA GLY A 879 -25.12 -27.71 27.17
C GLY A 879 -26.18 -28.79 27.37
N THR A 880 -27.20 -28.81 26.53
CA THR A 880 -28.28 -29.81 26.57
C THR A 880 -28.39 -30.59 25.26
N TYR A 881 -28.73 -31.87 25.31
CA TYR A 881 -28.99 -32.65 24.10
C TYR A 881 -30.09 -33.69 24.35
N THR A 882 -30.90 -33.97 23.33
CA THR A 882 -31.93 -35.01 23.38
C THR A 882 -32.14 -35.60 22.00
N LEU A 883 -32.40 -36.91 21.95
CA LEU A 883 -32.85 -37.59 20.73
C LEU A 883 -34.36 -37.86 20.75
N ASN A 884 -35.07 -37.40 21.79
CA ASN A 884 -36.51 -37.56 21.87
C ASN A 884 -37.20 -36.47 21.02
N PRO A 885 -37.89 -36.84 19.93
CA PRO A 885 -38.53 -35.88 19.03
C PRO A 885 -39.66 -35.07 19.69
N ALA A 886 -40.18 -35.49 20.85
CA ALA A 886 -41.16 -34.73 21.61
C ALA A 886 -40.53 -33.60 22.45
N LEU A 887 -39.20 -33.63 22.65
CA LEU A 887 -38.44 -32.68 23.46
C LEU A 887 -37.45 -31.83 22.64
N ALA A 888 -37.12 -32.28 21.42
CA ALA A 888 -36.14 -31.69 20.51
C ALA A 888 -36.61 -30.38 19.87
#